data_AF-A0A6A7WBC3-F1
#
_entry.id   AF-A0A6A7WBC3-F1
#
_cell.length_a   1.000
_cell.length_b   1.000
_cell.length_c   1.000
_cell.angle_alpha   90.00
_cell.angle_beta   90.00
_cell.angle_gamma   90.00
#
_symmetry.space_group_name_H-M   'P 1'
#
loop_
_entity.id
_entity.type
_entity.pdbx_description
1 polymer ?
#
loop_
_entity_poly.entity_id
_entity_poly.type
_entity_poly.pdbx_seq_one_letter_code
_entity_poly.pdbx_strand_id
1 'polypeptide(L)'
;MKKNFLLLLSLMLLLSVSAIAGPRSYQQAKAIAQRQAAMLGIEMDAEVTASAKAAPRMSVSSAVSPSATCYYVFANGEDKGFTIVSGDDRMPEVVGYSAQGTYDPDHLPANYVGFMKAYQETVDALLKGDAQVSGGLAEARQWRAERASSAAVAPLLGSIKWNQYEPYNNMCPLYKGTNRSVTGCVATAMAQVMMYYQYPKELKATIKAYTAKSYGIQIPEISSGATYDWDNMLPDYSKSDYNSAQADAVAKLMYHCGAAVKMNYGPSSGANVTPIILATYFGYDADLMQDLTRTVFTLQQWMTLIDNELKAKRPILYSGQASDGGHEFVCDGSDGKGLYHINWGWGGYQDGYFDLTILQPTKGGAGSGSAVDGYNRDCSMIIGIAPDNGKVDEPLASYPQIMSINQNAQCGITWTKTTRARVSENFQAKATTCFANQSTTDFNGYFAYGVKMANGSIKLVSNYSAKYNMPKVLPDGRTYGTYDDNPTLTISYPFPQGINVIYPIYSSDTKNWHICSFSNNQPFIINVDATTLSPVTTPLAATVTAEDGLYTGMTNPLTVTFTNSMDMEFNGLVNIYTNTKDNTKPSSSDFDLYITIPARGSVTRQIELPETSSSQQYLWITDVANKDEVIVNGQQFTLTTAAAPNFTVVSSESNATPGKFGEGICYNAKCKLPLVEDDKLVVRFGVRNTGGPGYLDYCFVPYNAETNKGWIEPNRARAAGNGAITYVEYTVTPDEVGSHSILVYFNSYDFTTKQYSEFANCTIGSHYYDIVTGSGRKWIKGNALIAYVTGVPSSISSVKTDAGTYVRGEKGAVVIKTDADKRVGIYHIGGQKTAEVRLTAGQEQTVALRPGLYIVDGIKMMVR
;
A
#
# COMPACT_ATOMS: atom_id res chain seq x y z
N MET A 1 -26.18 43.86 -22.40
CA MET A 1 -25.70 42.51 -22.78
C MET A 1 -24.20 42.30 -22.56
N LYS A 2 -23.29 43.23 -22.89
CA LYS A 2 -21.83 43.04 -22.71
C LYS A 2 -21.36 42.90 -21.25
N LYS A 3 -21.99 43.57 -20.27
CA LYS A 3 -21.63 43.45 -18.84
C LYS A 3 -22.01 42.10 -18.22
N ASN A 4 -23.11 41.49 -18.64
CA ASN A 4 -23.53 40.16 -18.15
C ASN A 4 -22.70 39.04 -18.78
N PHE A 5 -22.20 39.24 -20.01
CA PHE A 5 -21.30 38.29 -20.67
C PHE A 5 -19.91 38.26 -20.02
N LEU A 6 -19.39 39.41 -19.59
CA LEU A 6 -18.13 39.50 -18.82
C LEU A 6 -18.26 38.91 -17.41
N LEU A 7 -19.42 39.04 -16.75
CA LEU A 7 -19.67 38.42 -15.45
C LEU A 7 -19.80 36.90 -15.55
N LEU A 8 -20.46 36.37 -16.59
CA LEU A 8 -20.54 34.93 -16.86
C LEU A 8 -19.18 34.34 -17.26
N LEU A 9 -18.35 35.07 -18.02
CA LEU A 9 -16.98 34.63 -18.34
C LEU A 9 -16.10 34.59 -17.09
N SER A 10 -16.21 35.57 -16.18
CA SER A 10 -15.50 35.55 -14.90
C SER A 10 -15.99 34.46 -13.95
N LEU A 11 -17.28 34.09 -13.99
CA LEU A 11 -17.84 33.00 -13.19
C LEU A 11 -17.46 31.62 -13.76
N MET A 12 -17.30 31.50 -15.09
CA MET A 12 -16.80 30.27 -15.74
C MET A 12 -15.28 30.09 -15.60
N LEU A 13 -14.50 31.18 -15.51
CA LEU A 13 -13.05 31.13 -15.21
C LEU A 13 -12.74 30.85 -13.74
N LEU A 14 -13.70 31.04 -12.82
CA LEU A 14 -13.57 30.71 -11.39
C LEU A 14 -13.96 29.26 -11.05
N LEU A 15 -14.46 28.47 -12.02
CA LEU A 15 -14.86 27.06 -11.84
C LEU A 15 -13.87 26.05 -12.44
N SER A 16 -12.70 26.50 -12.89
CA SER A 16 -11.60 25.63 -13.34
C SER A 16 -10.31 25.94 -12.61
N VAL A 17 -10.37 26.03 -11.28
CA VAL A 17 -9.22 25.68 -10.45
C VAL A 17 -9.24 24.16 -10.36
N SER A 18 -8.74 23.50 -11.40
CA SER A 18 -8.32 22.11 -11.26
C SER A 18 -7.29 22.11 -10.14
N ALA A 19 -7.63 21.59 -8.96
CA ALA A 19 -6.63 21.26 -7.96
C ALA A 19 -5.64 20.31 -8.66
N ILE A 20 -4.46 20.83 -9.01
CA ILE A 20 -3.45 20.06 -9.72
C ILE A 20 -2.89 19.09 -8.70
N ALA A 21 -3.17 17.81 -8.91
CA ALA A 21 -2.67 16.73 -8.08
C ALA A 21 -1.13 16.70 -8.14
N GLY A 22 -0.44 16.78 -7.00
CA GLY A 22 1.02 16.77 -6.87
C GLY A 22 1.55 16.38 -5.48
N PRO A 23 2.86 16.56 -5.23
CA PRO A 23 3.48 16.25 -3.94
C PRO A 23 2.83 17.02 -2.78
N ARG A 24 2.52 16.32 -1.69
CA ARG A 24 2.01 16.91 -0.44
C ARG A 24 3.16 17.58 0.31
N SER A 25 2.93 18.82 0.73
CA SER A 25 3.80 19.53 1.67
C SER A 25 3.77 18.91 3.07
N TYR A 26 4.80 19.16 3.87
CA TYR A 26 4.82 18.84 5.30
C TYR A 26 3.58 19.39 6.02
N GLN A 27 3.15 20.63 5.73
CA GLN A 27 1.95 21.21 6.34
C GLN A 27 0.65 20.54 5.89
N GLN A 28 0.48 20.22 4.60
CA GLN A 28 -0.67 19.45 4.15
C GLN A 28 -0.68 18.08 4.84
N ALA A 29 0.48 17.43 4.93
CA ALA A 29 0.61 16.16 5.59
C ALA A 29 0.34 16.25 7.10
N LYS A 30 0.83 17.30 7.76
CA LYS A 30 0.60 17.63 9.17
C LYS A 30 -0.87 17.92 9.43
N ALA A 31 -1.55 18.67 8.57
CA ALA A 31 -2.97 18.97 8.69
C ALA A 31 -3.83 17.70 8.54
N ILE A 32 -3.41 16.75 7.70
CA ILE A 32 -4.04 15.43 7.59
C ILE A 32 -3.78 14.61 8.85
N ALA A 33 -2.55 14.58 9.35
CA ALA A 33 -2.23 13.90 10.60
C ALA A 33 -3.01 14.50 11.79
N GLN A 34 -3.11 15.82 11.89
CA GLN A 34 -3.90 16.51 12.91
C GLN A 34 -5.40 16.21 12.78
N ARG A 35 -5.93 16.20 11.55
CA ARG A 35 -7.32 15.81 11.29
C ARG A 35 -7.55 14.35 11.70
N GLN A 36 -6.61 13.46 11.38
CA GLN A 36 -6.66 12.06 11.74
C GLN A 36 -6.61 11.87 13.26
N ALA A 37 -5.66 12.51 13.94
CA ALA A 37 -5.55 12.49 15.40
C ALA A 37 -6.81 13.05 16.07
N ALA A 38 -7.36 14.16 15.56
CA ALA A 38 -8.61 14.73 16.06
C ALA A 38 -9.81 13.78 15.87
N MET A 39 -9.90 13.09 14.73
CA MET A 39 -10.92 12.05 14.52
C MET A 39 -10.79 10.88 15.51
N LEU A 40 -9.59 10.63 16.01
CA LEU A 40 -9.30 9.63 17.05
C LEU A 40 -9.44 10.18 18.48
N GLY A 41 -9.78 11.47 18.65
CA GLY A 41 -9.85 12.13 19.95
C GLY A 41 -8.48 12.38 20.60
N ILE A 42 -7.40 12.36 19.82
CA ILE A 42 -6.02 12.50 20.28
C ILE A 42 -5.57 13.96 20.12
N GLU A 43 -5.15 14.56 21.23
CA GLU A 43 -4.44 15.85 21.22
C GLU A 43 -2.94 15.61 21.04
N MET A 44 -2.43 16.01 19.87
CA MET A 44 -1.03 15.82 19.51
C MET A 44 -0.10 16.72 20.33
N ASP A 45 1.03 16.18 20.79
CA ASP A 45 2.04 16.96 21.51
C ASP A 45 2.73 17.96 20.57
N ALA A 46 2.68 19.24 20.92
CA ALA A 46 3.13 20.34 20.07
C ALA A 46 4.62 20.25 19.68
N GLU A 47 5.47 19.73 20.58
CA GLU A 47 6.90 19.50 20.32
C GLU A 47 7.15 18.31 19.36
N VAL A 48 6.39 17.22 19.48
CA VAL A 48 6.53 16.01 18.63
C VAL A 48 5.94 16.25 17.23
N THR A 49 4.90 17.07 17.12
CA THR A 49 4.28 17.47 15.84
C THR A 49 5.20 18.39 14.99
N ALA A 50 6.29 18.89 15.57
CA ALA A 50 7.31 19.69 14.87
C ALA A 50 8.44 18.84 14.26
N SER A 51 8.54 17.55 14.59
CA SER A 51 9.67 16.68 14.26
C SER A 51 9.31 15.46 13.40
N ALA A 52 8.24 15.55 12.59
CA ALA A 52 7.76 14.41 11.80
C ALA A 52 8.89 13.85 10.93
N LYS A 53 8.98 12.52 10.87
CA LYS A 53 10.02 11.83 10.10
C LYS A 53 9.56 11.73 8.66
N ALA A 54 10.25 12.44 7.78
CA ALA A 54 10.08 12.37 6.34
C ALA A 54 10.89 11.19 5.81
N ALA A 55 10.25 10.23 5.15
CA ALA A 55 10.97 9.14 4.51
C ALA A 55 11.51 9.58 3.14
N PRO A 56 12.84 9.52 2.94
CA PRO A 56 13.45 9.86 1.66
C PRO A 56 13.13 8.79 0.62
N ARG A 57 13.37 9.08 -0.67
CA ARG A 57 13.24 8.08 -1.73
C ARG A 57 14.30 6.98 -1.62
N MET A 58 14.02 5.80 -2.20
CA MET A 58 14.92 4.66 -2.14
C MET A 58 15.98 4.63 -3.24
N SER A 59 15.66 5.19 -4.42
CA SER A 59 16.63 5.39 -5.48
C SER A 59 16.91 6.88 -5.62
N VAL A 60 18.17 7.27 -5.41
CA VAL A 60 18.71 8.51 -5.98
C VAL A 60 18.97 8.26 -7.47
N SER A 61 17.95 7.84 -8.21
CA SER A 61 17.98 7.94 -9.67
C SER A 61 17.61 9.36 -10.00
N SER A 62 18.55 10.06 -10.61
CA SER A 62 18.67 11.48 -10.88
C SER A 62 17.60 12.08 -11.80
N ALA A 63 16.33 11.70 -11.62
CA ALA A 63 15.25 11.95 -12.56
C ALA A 63 14.13 12.85 -12.03
N VAL A 64 13.85 12.91 -10.72
CA VAL A 64 12.71 13.70 -10.20
C VAL A 64 13.04 14.30 -8.83
N SER A 65 12.57 15.52 -8.58
CA SER A 65 12.96 16.42 -7.48
C SER A 65 13.13 15.75 -6.11
N PRO A 66 14.22 16.03 -5.36
CA PRO A 66 14.58 15.39 -4.08
C PRO A 66 13.68 15.80 -2.91
N SER A 67 12.76 16.74 -3.16
CA SER A 67 11.89 17.32 -2.13
C SER A 67 10.54 16.64 -2.02
N ALA A 68 10.26 15.65 -2.89
CA ALA A 68 9.07 14.83 -2.76
C ALA A 68 9.38 13.67 -1.81
N THR A 69 9.01 13.88 -0.54
CA THR A 69 9.01 12.83 0.49
C THR A 69 8.03 11.73 0.07
N CYS A 70 8.37 10.45 0.24
CA CYS A 70 7.42 9.38 -0.10
C CYS A 70 6.21 9.40 0.85
N TYR A 71 6.49 9.55 2.14
CA TYR A 71 5.51 9.69 3.21
C TYR A 71 6.11 10.44 4.41
N TYR A 72 5.24 11.01 5.22
CA TYR A 72 5.56 11.64 6.49
C TYR A 72 5.01 10.79 7.63
N VAL A 73 5.80 10.56 8.67
CA VAL A 73 5.33 9.94 9.91
C VAL A 73 5.25 11.00 10.99
N PHE A 74 4.03 11.31 11.39
CA PHE A 74 3.73 12.21 12.50
C PHE A 74 3.45 11.37 13.73
N ALA A 75 4.40 11.30 14.66
CA ALA A 75 4.10 10.81 16.00
C ALA A 75 3.17 11.82 16.69
N ASN A 76 2.12 11.31 17.35
CA ASN A 76 1.15 12.15 18.06
C ASN A 76 1.66 12.56 19.46
N GLY A 77 2.75 11.96 19.93
CA GLY A 77 3.27 12.09 21.29
C GLY A 77 3.67 10.74 21.86
N GLU A 78 4.29 10.73 23.03
CA GLU A 78 4.61 9.48 23.73
C GLU A 78 3.31 8.70 23.98
N ASP A 79 3.27 7.46 23.50
CA ASP A 79 2.14 6.54 23.60
C ASP A 79 0.82 6.94 22.92
N LYS A 80 0.82 8.05 22.19
CA LYS A 80 -0.36 8.58 21.48
C LYS A 80 -0.46 8.10 20.03
N GLY A 81 0.40 7.17 19.62
CA GLY A 81 0.44 6.61 18.28
C GLY A 81 1.07 7.55 17.25
N PHE A 82 0.79 7.29 15.99
CA PHE A 82 1.34 8.04 14.87
C PHE A 82 0.40 8.02 13.67
N THR A 83 0.54 8.99 12.77
CA THR A 83 -0.11 8.97 11.47
C THR A 83 0.95 8.96 10.38
N ILE A 84 0.89 7.98 9.48
CA ILE A 84 1.66 7.94 8.24
C ILE A 84 0.81 8.58 7.15
N VAL A 85 1.27 9.72 6.66
CA VAL A 85 0.59 10.49 5.64
C VAL A 85 1.38 10.40 4.35
N SER A 86 0.69 10.17 3.25
CA SER A 86 1.36 10.15 1.94
C SER A 86 2.05 11.49 1.67
N GLY A 87 3.17 11.45 0.95
CA GLY A 87 3.81 12.64 0.41
C GLY A 87 3.34 13.03 -1.00
N ASP A 88 2.33 12.38 -1.56
CA ASP A 88 1.71 12.72 -2.85
C ASP A 88 0.18 12.59 -2.79
N ASP A 89 -0.55 13.51 -3.42
CA ASP A 89 -2.02 13.52 -3.37
C ASP A 89 -2.71 12.59 -4.38
N ARG A 90 -1.94 11.93 -5.26
CA ARG A 90 -2.39 10.83 -6.12
C ARG A 90 -2.34 9.47 -5.40
N MET A 91 -1.68 9.42 -4.24
CA MET A 91 -1.72 8.29 -3.30
C MET A 91 -2.87 8.46 -2.28
N PRO A 92 -3.20 7.43 -1.48
CA PRO A 92 -4.09 7.57 -0.31
C PRO A 92 -3.63 8.69 0.63
N GLU A 93 -4.56 9.45 1.23
CA GLU A 93 -4.17 10.51 2.19
C GLU A 93 -3.43 9.93 3.40
N VAL A 94 -4.01 8.92 4.04
CA VAL A 94 -3.42 8.19 5.16
C VAL A 94 -2.97 6.82 4.66
N VAL A 95 -1.67 6.54 4.80
CA VAL A 95 -1.04 5.27 4.41
C VAL A 95 -1.31 4.21 5.47
N GLY A 96 -1.19 4.64 6.72
CA GLY A 96 -1.58 3.89 7.89
C GLY A 96 -1.49 4.79 9.10
N TYR A 97 -2.12 4.39 10.20
CA TYR A 97 -2.06 5.15 11.43
C TYR A 97 -2.22 4.23 12.64
N SER A 98 -1.65 4.65 13.75
CA SER A 98 -1.86 4.05 15.06
C SER A 98 -2.45 5.09 16.00
N ALA A 99 -3.44 4.69 16.79
CA ALA A 99 -4.01 5.52 17.84
C ALA A 99 -3.23 5.45 19.17
N GLN A 100 -2.24 4.55 19.26
CA GLN A 100 -1.53 4.21 20.50
C GLN A 100 -0.08 3.80 20.24
N GLY A 101 0.75 3.85 21.28
CA GLY A 101 2.17 3.46 21.18
C GLY A 101 3.08 4.59 20.67
N THR A 102 4.38 4.33 20.61
CA THR A 102 5.40 5.33 20.25
C THR A 102 6.12 4.91 18.99
N TYR A 103 6.26 5.83 18.03
CA TYR A 103 7.00 5.58 16.80
C TYR A 103 8.50 5.81 17.01
N ASP A 104 9.31 4.75 16.87
CA ASP A 104 10.77 4.80 17.02
C ASP A 104 11.49 4.44 15.70
N PRO A 105 11.95 5.40 14.89
CA PRO A 105 12.54 5.11 13.59
C PRO A 105 13.85 4.29 13.63
N ASP A 106 14.52 4.17 14.78
CA ASP A 106 15.83 3.52 14.87
C ASP A 106 15.73 2.00 15.09
N HIS A 107 14.54 1.49 15.41
CA HIS A 107 14.29 0.08 15.74
C HIS A 107 13.09 -0.51 14.97
N LEU A 108 12.97 -0.21 13.66
CA LEU A 108 11.89 -0.71 12.80
C LEU A 108 12.10 -2.22 12.47
N PRO A 109 11.12 -3.12 12.71
CA PRO A 109 11.13 -4.52 12.30
C PRO A 109 11.22 -4.69 10.78
N ALA A 110 11.97 -5.70 10.34
CA ALA A 110 12.27 -5.96 8.93
C ALA A 110 11.02 -5.99 8.04
N ASN A 111 9.92 -6.53 8.53
CA ASN A 111 8.69 -6.70 7.74
C ASN A 111 7.91 -5.39 7.60
N TYR A 112 7.90 -4.51 8.62
CA TYR A 112 7.37 -3.15 8.47
C TYR A 112 8.30 -2.30 7.61
N VAL A 113 9.61 -2.46 7.76
CA VAL A 113 10.58 -1.84 6.84
C VAL A 113 10.27 -2.29 5.41
N GLY A 114 9.98 -3.57 5.18
CA GLY A 114 9.51 -4.10 3.90
C GLY A 114 8.24 -3.40 3.40
N PHE A 115 7.21 -3.26 4.25
CA PHE A 115 5.99 -2.53 3.92
C PHE A 115 6.24 -1.07 3.53
N MET A 116 7.01 -0.34 4.35
CA MET A 116 7.31 1.08 4.10
C MET A 116 8.24 1.29 2.91
N LYS A 117 9.23 0.41 2.73
CA LYS A 117 10.14 0.35 1.57
C LYS A 117 9.33 0.23 0.29
N ALA A 118 8.44 -0.75 0.24
CA ALA A 118 7.63 -0.98 -0.92
C ALA A 118 6.69 0.23 -1.21
N TYR A 119 6.21 0.92 -0.16
CA TYR A 119 5.43 2.16 -0.33
C TYR A 119 6.29 3.27 -0.95
N GLN A 120 7.56 3.41 -0.53
CA GLN A 120 8.52 4.33 -1.15
C GLN A 120 8.73 3.99 -2.63
N GLU A 121 8.92 2.72 -2.97
CA GLU A 121 9.08 2.28 -4.37
C GLU A 121 7.83 2.62 -5.22
N THR A 122 6.62 2.51 -4.65
CA THR A 122 5.37 2.90 -5.32
C THR A 122 5.31 4.40 -5.60
N VAL A 123 5.66 5.22 -4.61
CA VAL A 123 5.71 6.67 -4.77
C VAL A 123 6.80 7.09 -5.76
N ASP A 124 7.96 6.44 -5.74
CA ASP A 124 9.06 6.67 -6.67
C ASP A 124 8.61 6.38 -8.12
N ALA A 125 7.91 5.28 -8.34
CA ALA A 125 7.37 4.94 -9.66
C ALA A 125 6.31 5.94 -10.11
N LEU A 126 5.33 6.28 -9.26
CA LEU A 126 4.32 7.31 -9.54
C LEU A 126 4.95 8.64 -9.96
N LEU A 127 6.01 9.07 -9.26
CA LEU A 127 6.70 10.34 -9.51
C LEU A 127 7.52 10.32 -10.80
N LYS A 128 8.03 9.15 -11.21
CA LYS A 128 8.66 8.94 -12.52
C LYS A 128 7.67 8.97 -13.69
N GLY A 129 6.38 9.18 -13.41
CA GLY A 129 5.33 9.15 -14.43
C GLY A 129 4.92 7.74 -14.81
N ASP A 130 5.26 6.74 -13.97
CA ASP A 130 4.87 5.36 -14.18
C ASP A 130 3.35 5.28 -14.19
N ALA A 131 2.83 5.03 -15.38
CA ALA A 131 1.41 5.05 -15.60
C ALA A 131 0.76 3.73 -15.10
N GLN A 132 1.52 2.65 -14.82
CA GLN A 132 0.99 1.42 -14.20
C GLN A 132 0.53 1.74 -12.77
N VAL A 133 1.36 2.47 -12.04
CA VAL A 133 1.10 2.88 -10.66
C VAL A 133 -0.11 3.82 -10.60
N SER A 134 -0.17 4.78 -11.51
CA SER A 134 -1.28 5.75 -11.57
C SER A 134 -2.63 5.07 -11.82
N GLY A 135 -2.69 4.08 -12.73
CA GLY A 135 -3.89 3.29 -12.98
C GLY A 135 -4.31 2.41 -11.80
N GLY A 136 -3.34 1.77 -11.13
CA GLY A 136 -3.60 0.97 -9.93
C GLY A 136 -4.22 1.81 -8.80
N LEU A 137 -3.66 2.98 -8.52
CA LEU A 137 -4.14 3.85 -7.44
C LEU A 137 -5.57 4.35 -7.65
N ALA A 138 -5.98 4.61 -8.89
CA ALA A 138 -7.36 4.96 -9.22
C ALA A 138 -8.33 3.82 -8.89
N GLU A 139 -7.93 2.58 -9.18
CA GLU A 139 -8.72 1.38 -8.92
C GLU A 139 -8.90 1.14 -7.40
N ALA A 140 -7.82 1.25 -6.61
CA ALA A 140 -7.91 1.13 -5.15
C ALA A 140 -8.77 2.22 -4.51
N ARG A 141 -8.73 3.46 -5.03
CA ARG A 141 -9.62 4.54 -4.60
C ARG A 141 -11.08 4.22 -4.86
N GLN A 142 -11.39 3.67 -6.04
CA GLN A 142 -12.75 3.26 -6.39
C GLN A 142 -13.23 2.13 -5.45
N TRP A 143 -12.41 1.10 -5.24
CA TRP A 143 -12.72 0.00 -4.31
C TRP A 143 -13.02 0.47 -2.89
N ARG A 144 -12.22 1.41 -2.36
CA ARG A 144 -12.47 1.98 -1.03
C ARG A 144 -13.75 2.81 -0.99
N ALA A 145 -14.01 3.60 -2.02
CA ALA A 145 -15.24 4.39 -2.11
C ALA A 145 -16.49 3.49 -2.09
N GLU A 146 -16.44 2.32 -2.74
CA GLU A 146 -17.51 1.32 -2.72
C GLU A 146 -17.72 0.67 -1.34
N ARG A 147 -16.69 0.64 -0.47
CA ARG A 147 -16.75 0.06 0.89
C ARG A 147 -16.89 1.07 2.02
N ALA A 148 -16.84 2.37 1.75
CA ALA A 148 -16.82 3.43 2.77
C ALA A 148 -18.10 3.54 3.63
N SER A 149 -19.04 2.59 3.52
CA SER A 149 -20.27 2.48 4.30
C SER A 149 -20.26 1.34 5.33
N SER A 150 -19.14 0.60 5.49
CA SER A 150 -19.04 -0.45 6.51
C SER A 150 -18.94 0.14 7.92
N ALA A 151 -19.56 -0.52 8.91
CA ALA A 151 -19.42 -0.13 10.30
C ALA A 151 -17.98 -0.37 10.80
N ALA A 152 -17.37 0.64 11.41
CA ALA A 152 -16.05 0.51 12.01
C ALA A 152 -16.06 -0.48 13.19
N VAL A 153 -14.97 -1.23 13.33
CA VAL A 153 -14.70 -2.16 14.42
C VAL A 153 -13.40 -1.75 15.09
N ALA A 154 -13.48 -1.27 16.33
CA ALA A 154 -12.28 -0.98 17.12
C ALA A 154 -11.43 -2.25 17.33
N PRO A 155 -10.10 -2.12 17.54
CA PRO A 155 -9.20 -3.26 17.68
C PRO A 155 -9.66 -4.19 18.79
N LEU A 156 -9.95 -5.44 18.43
CA LEU A 156 -10.51 -6.44 19.35
C LEU A 156 -9.50 -6.85 20.41
N LEU A 157 -8.21 -6.91 20.09
CA LEU A 157 -7.15 -7.25 21.03
C LEU A 157 -6.95 -6.16 22.10
N GLY A 158 -7.46 -4.95 21.88
CA GLY A 158 -7.41 -3.85 22.84
C GLY A 158 -5.98 -3.48 23.25
N SER A 159 -5.62 -3.76 24.50
CA SER A 159 -4.29 -3.47 25.05
C SER A 159 -3.28 -4.60 24.89
N ILE A 160 -3.67 -5.76 24.35
CA ILE A 160 -2.78 -6.91 24.15
C ILE A 160 -1.74 -6.58 23.08
N LYS A 161 -0.48 -6.54 23.48
CA LYS A 161 0.68 -6.09 22.72
C LYS A 161 1.87 -6.97 23.03
N TRP A 162 1.89 -8.18 22.49
CA TRP A 162 2.93 -9.17 22.79
C TRP A 162 4.04 -9.18 21.73
N ASN A 163 5.23 -9.63 22.12
CA ASN A 163 6.43 -9.65 21.28
C ASN A 163 7.00 -11.09 21.19
N GLN A 164 8.14 -11.25 20.52
CA GLN A 164 8.83 -12.52 20.32
C GLN A 164 10.12 -12.68 21.15
N TYR A 165 10.51 -11.63 21.87
CA TYR A 165 11.72 -11.58 22.70
C TYR A 165 11.39 -11.69 24.18
N GLU A 166 12.34 -11.39 25.07
CA GLU A 166 12.11 -11.42 26.52
C GLU A 166 10.95 -10.48 26.92
N PRO A 167 10.06 -10.88 27.85
CA PRO A 167 10.01 -12.17 28.57
C PRO A 167 9.30 -13.30 27.83
N TYR A 168 8.65 -13.02 26.71
CA TYR A 168 7.83 -13.95 25.93
C TYR A 168 8.58 -15.22 25.51
N ASN A 169 9.89 -15.13 25.27
CA ASN A 169 10.72 -16.26 24.84
C ASN A 169 11.51 -16.94 25.96
N ASN A 170 11.28 -16.64 27.24
CA ASN A 170 12.09 -17.17 28.35
C ASN A 170 12.16 -18.70 28.40
N MET A 171 11.09 -19.37 27.94
CA MET A 171 11.01 -20.83 27.87
C MET A 171 11.34 -21.41 26.48
N CYS A 172 11.58 -20.57 25.46
CA CYS A 172 12.01 -21.04 24.14
C CYS A 172 13.40 -21.71 24.23
N PRO A 173 13.72 -22.69 23.37
CA PRO A 173 14.99 -23.40 23.47
C PRO A 173 16.19 -22.51 23.08
N LEU A 174 17.39 -22.92 23.50
CA LEU A 174 18.64 -22.29 23.07
C LEU A 174 19.08 -22.86 21.72
N TYR A 175 19.46 -21.99 20.78
CA TYR A 175 20.16 -22.38 19.55
C TYR A 175 21.67 -22.15 19.70
N LYS A 176 22.47 -23.01 19.07
CA LYS A 176 23.93 -23.09 19.27
C LYS A 176 24.36 -23.23 20.75
N GLY A 177 23.45 -23.72 21.60
CA GLY A 177 23.69 -23.97 23.02
C GLY A 177 23.75 -22.72 23.91
N THR A 178 23.69 -21.50 23.36
CA THR A 178 23.94 -20.27 24.13
C THR A 178 22.91 -19.17 23.90
N ASN A 179 22.26 -19.11 22.73
CA ASN A 179 21.39 -17.99 22.38
C ASN A 179 19.93 -18.40 22.47
N ARG A 180 19.10 -17.60 23.14
CA ARG A 180 17.65 -17.86 23.23
C ARG A 180 16.99 -17.67 21.87
N SER A 181 16.23 -18.67 21.44
CA SER A 181 15.42 -18.56 20.21
C SER A 181 14.29 -17.55 20.42
N VAL A 182 13.86 -16.88 19.35
CA VAL A 182 12.63 -16.08 19.38
C VAL A 182 11.41 -17.00 19.37
N THR A 183 10.25 -16.52 19.87
CA THR A 183 9.01 -17.31 19.89
C THR A 183 8.57 -17.73 18.47
N GLY A 184 8.71 -16.83 17.50
CA GLY A 184 8.17 -16.95 16.15
C GLY A 184 6.83 -16.22 16.00
N CYS A 185 6.62 -15.57 14.84
CA CYS A 185 5.43 -14.75 14.57
C CYS A 185 4.12 -15.53 14.72
N VAL A 186 4.09 -16.78 14.25
CA VAL A 186 2.94 -17.68 14.37
C VAL A 186 2.57 -17.93 15.83
N ALA A 187 3.55 -18.24 16.69
CA ALA A 187 3.29 -18.49 18.11
C ALA A 187 2.79 -17.23 18.82
N THR A 188 3.36 -16.06 18.50
CA THR A 188 2.94 -14.79 19.07
C THR A 188 1.53 -14.39 18.62
N ALA A 189 1.19 -14.53 17.34
CA ALA A 189 -0.15 -14.25 16.84
C ALA A 189 -1.21 -15.15 17.49
N MET A 190 -0.95 -16.46 17.55
CA MET A 190 -1.81 -17.42 18.26
C MET A 190 -2.01 -17.01 19.72
N ALA A 191 -0.92 -16.75 20.44
CA ALA A 191 -0.96 -16.45 21.86
C ALA A 191 -1.75 -15.16 22.16
N GLN A 192 -1.64 -14.13 21.32
CA GLN A 192 -2.42 -12.89 21.45
C GLN A 192 -3.92 -13.12 21.27
N VAL A 193 -4.32 -13.91 20.27
CA VAL A 193 -5.74 -14.28 20.08
C VAL A 193 -6.22 -15.13 21.27
N MET A 194 -5.38 -16.01 21.81
CA MET A 194 -5.73 -16.79 23.00
C MET A 194 -5.90 -15.94 24.26
N MET A 195 -5.08 -14.89 24.41
CA MET A 195 -5.20 -13.93 25.50
C MET A 195 -6.48 -13.10 25.39
N TYR A 196 -6.92 -12.76 24.17
CA TYR A 196 -8.20 -12.09 23.95
C TYR A 196 -9.37 -12.91 24.50
N TYR A 197 -9.35 -14.22 24.29
CA TYR A 197 -10.37 -15.12 24.83
C TYR A 197 -10.11 -15.58 26.26
N GLN A 198 -8.89 -15.41 26.78
CA GLN A 198 -8.40 -16.04 28.01
C GLN A 198 -8.73 -17.53 28.06
N TYR A 199 -8.44 -18.23 26.97
CA TYR A 199 -8.85 -19.61 26.74
C TYR A 199 -7.74 -20.42 26.05
N PRO A 200 -7.51 -21.70 26.46
CA PRO A 200 -8.23 -22.49 27.47
C PRO A 200 -7.65 -22.37 28.89
N LYS A 201 -8.33 -22.94 29.89
CA LYS A 201 -7.76 -23.07 31.26
C LYS A 201 -6.54 -24.00 31.33
N GLU A 202 -6.48 -25.01 30.46
CA GLU A 202 -5.41 -26.01 30.42
C GLU A 202 -5.24 -26.57 29.01
N LEU A 203 -4.03 -27.05 28.71
CA LEU A 203 -3.70 -27.74 27.47
C LEU A 203 -4.56 -29.01 27.33
N LYS A 204 -5.29 -29.14 26.23
CA LYS A 204 -6.29 -30.20 26.01
C LYS A 204 -5.70 -31.54 25.59
N ALA A 205 -4.55 -31.53 24.92
CA ALA A 205 -3.89 -32.73 24.43
C ALA A 205 -2.36 -32.64 24.57
N THR A 206 -1.72 -33.79 24.72
CA THR A 206 -0.25 -33.87 24.83
C THR A 206 0.41 -33.51 23.50
N ILE A 207 1.29 -32.50 23.51
CA ILE A 207 2.13 -32.13 22.36
C ILE A 207 3.34 -33.05 22.33
N LYS A 208 3.47 -33.85 21.27
CA LYS A 208 4.56 -34.82 21.12
C LYS A 208 5.92 -34.15 20.88
N ALA A 209 6.97 -34.78 21.40
CA ALA A 209 8.35 -34.36 21.16
C ALA A 209 8.68 -34.34 19.66
N TYR A 210 9.52 -33.40 19.25
CA TYR A 210 10.01 -33.29 17.88
C TYR A 210 11.40 -32.63 17.81
N THR A 211 12.04 -32.68 16.65
CA THR A 211 13.30 -31.99 16.41
C THR A 211 13.09 -30.79 15.49
N ALA A 212 13.44 -29.59 15.95
CA ALA A 212 13.53 -28.39 15.11
C ALA A 212 14.79 -28.46 14.23
N LYS A 213 14.58 -28.49 12.91
CA LYS A 213 15.59 -28.94 11.94
C LYS A 213 16.77 -27.99 11.77
N SER A 214 16.55 -26.67 11.74
CA SER A 214 17.59 -25.69 11.38
C SER A 214 18.84 -25.75 12.27
N TYR A 215 18.66 -26.11 13.54
CA TYR A 215 19.75 -26.21 14.52
C TYR A 215 19.79 -27.55 15.25
N GLY A 216 18.99 -28.54 14.82
CA GLY A 216 18.92 -29.87 15.45
C GLY A 216 18.43 -29.85 16.91
N ILE A 217 17.59 -28.87 17.28
CA ILE A 217 17.14 -28.66 18.66
C ILE A 217 16.05 -29.68 19.00
N GLN A 218 16.21 -30.42 20.10
CA GLN A 218 15.20 -31.33 20.61
C GLN A 218 14.16 -30.58 21.44
N ILE A 219 12.89 -30.71 21.07
CA ILE A 219 11.75 -30.16 21.80
C ILE A 219 11.07 -31.32 22.53
N PRO A 220 11.07 -31.33 23.88
CA PRO A 220 10.47 -32.41 24.66
C PRO A 220 8.94 -32.45 24.52
N GLU A 221 8.37 -33.58 24.93
CA GLU A 221 6.91 -33.75 25.03
C GLU A 221 6.34 -32.83 26.11
N ILE A 222 5.19 -32.21 25.83
CA ILE A 222 4.44 -31.37 26.78
C ILE A 222 3.12 -32.07 27.08
N SER A 223 2.93 -32.49 28.33
CA SER A 223 1.75 -33.25 28.76
C SER A 223 0.47 -32.40 28.78
N SER A 224 -0.65 -33.00 28.38
CA SER A 224 -2.00 -32.44 28.59
C SER A 224 -2.25 -32.10 30.07
N GLY A 225 -3.16 -31.15 30.32
CA GLY A 225 -3.49 -30.68 31.68
C GLY A 225 -2.54 -29.59 32.20
N ALA A 226 -1.54 -29.18 31.42
CA ALA A 226 -0.73 -28.01 31.76
C ALA A 226 -1.63 -26.76 31.79
N THR A 227 -1.74 -26.12 32.96
CA THR A 227 -2.63 -24.98 33.18
C THR A 227 -2.06 -23.66 32.66
N TYR A 228 -2.96 -22.75 32.24
CA TYR A 228 -2.62 -21.39 31.83
C TYR A 228 -3.17 -20.41 32.87
N ASP A 229 -2.28 -19.58 33.41
CA ASP A 229 -2.58 -18.60 34.43
C ASP A 229 -2.83 -17.24 33.77
N TRP A 230 -4.04 -17.08 33.22
CA TRP A 230 -4.43 -15.87 32.48
C TRP A 230 -4.37 -14.60 33.33
N ASP A 231 -4.62 -14.72 34.64
CA ASP A 231 -4.56 -13.59 35.59
C ASP A 231 -3.13 -13.04 35.73
N ASN A 232 -2.12 -13.89 35.56
CA ASN A 232 -0.71 -13.49 35.54
C ASN A 232 -0.19 -13.15 34.13
N MET A 233 -1.00 -13.28 33.08
CA MET A 233 -0.63 -12.84 31.74
C MET A 233 -1.04 -11.38 31.54
N LEU A 234 -0.04 -10.49 31.49
CA LEU A 234 -0.29 -9.07 31.29
C LEU A 234 -0.58 -8.78 29.80
N PRO A 235 -1.44 -7.81 29.48
CA PRO A 235 -1.66 -7.41 28.10
C PRO A 235 -0.40 -6.76 27.48
N ASP A 236 0.46 -6.15 28.29
CA ASP A 236 1.70 -5.50 27.85
C ASP A 236 2.81 -5.66 28.91
N TYR A 237 3.97 -6.16 28.49
CA TYR A 237 5.17 -6.35 29.32
C TYR A 237 6.24 -5.28 29.08
N SER A 238 6.06 -4.35 28.14
CA SER A 238 7.05 -3.33 27.80
C SER A 238 7.11 -2.17 28.80
N LYS A 239 6.01 -1.92 29.53
CA LYS A 239 5.85 -0.77 30.45
C LYS A 239 5.54 -1.16 31.89
N SER A 240 5.52 -2.45 32.16
CA SER A 240 5.08 -3.02 33.43
C SER A 240 6.28 -3.60 34.16
N ASP A 241 6.48 -3.24 35.43
CA ASP A 241 7.32 -4.05 36.32
C ASP A 241 6.61 -5.40 36.51
N TYR A 242 6.97 -6.38 35.68
CA TYR A 242 6.44 -7.74 35.78
C TYR A 242 7.33 -8.58 36.69
N ASN A 243 6.70 -9.46 37.48
CA ASN A 243 7.43 -10.42 38.30
C ASN A 243 7.70 -11.73 37.53
N SER A 244 8.47 -12.64 38.14
CA SER A 244 8.82 -13.92 37.52
C SER A 244 7.60 -14.78 37.19
N ALA A 245 6.56 -14.78 38.02
CA ALA A 245 5.34 -15.56 37.76
C ALA A 245 4.60 -15.04 36.52
N GLN A 246 4.54 -13.72 36.33
CA GLN A 246 3.95 -13.09 35.15
C GLN A 246 4.77 -13.35 33.88
N ALA A 247 6.10 -13.29 33.97
CA ALA A 247 7.00 -13.64 32.87
C ALA A 247 6.87 -15.13 32.47
N ASP A 248 6.86 -16.02 33.46
CA ASP A 248 6.74 -17.46 33.25
C ASP A 248 5.38 -17.84 32.66
N ALA A 249 4.30 -17.16 33.06
CA ALA A 249 2.95 -17.40 32.55
C ALA A 249 2.89 -17.17 31.03
N VAL A 250 3.33 -16.00 30.55
CA VAL A 250 3.32 -15.69 29.10
C VAL A 250 4.34 -16.53 28.34
N ALA A 251 5.54 -16.77 28.90
CA ALA A 251 6.57 -17.56 28.25
C ALA A 251 6.15 -19.02 28.05
N LYS A 252 5.42 -19.58 29.02
CA LYS A 252 4.83 -20.91 28.93
C LYS A 252 3.82 -21.00 27.80
N LEU A 253 2.89 -20.04 27.71
CA LEU A 253 1.91 -20.01 26.62
C LEU A 253 2.59 -19.90 25.26
N MET A 254 3.56 -18.99 25.10
CA MET A 254 4.32 -18.79 23.87
C MET A 254 5.07 -20.06 23.45
N TYR A 255 5.77 -20.70 24.39
CA TYR A 255 6.48 -21.95 24.13
C TYR A 255 5.53 -23.09 23.73
N HIS A 256 4.38 -23.20 24.39
CA HIS A 256 3.36 -24.20 24.07
C HIS A 256 2.74 -23.96 22.69
N CYS A 257 2.42 -22.71 22.34
CA CYS A 257 1.97 -22.35 20.99
C CYS A 257 3.00 -22.76 19.94
N GLY A 258 4.27 -22.39 20.14
CA GLY A 258 5.36 -22.76 19.23
C GLY A 258 5.57 -24.28 19.14
N ALA A 259 5.52 -25.01 20.25
CA ALA A 259 5.65 -26.46 20.25
C ALA A 259 4.47 -27.14 19.51
N ALA A 260 3.24 -26.63 19.69
CA ALA A 260 2.04 -27.17 19.05
C ALA A 260 2.11 -27.08 17.51
N VAL A 261 2.67 -25.99 16.97
CA VAL A 261 2.90 -25.80 15.52
C VAL A 261 4.23 -26.40 15.02
N LYS A 262 4.94 -27.15 15.87
CA LYS A 262 6.26 -27.72 15.57
C LYS A 262 7.28 -26.68 15.07
N MET A 263 7.33 -25.53 15.74
CA MET A 263 8.19 -24.40 15.44
C MET A 263 9.64 -24.80 15.16
N ASN A 264 10.20 -24.30 14.06
CA ASN A 264 11.60 -24.45 13.72
C ASN A 264 12.42 -23.34 14.39
N TYR A 265 12.70 -23.52 15.69
CA TYR A 265 13.31 -22.50 16.56
C TYR A 265 14.72 -22.06 16.14
N GLY A 266 14.99 -20.76 16.24
CA GLY A 266 16.30 -20.16 15.99
C GLY A 266 16.33 -18.64 16.22
N PRO A 267 17.29 -17.90 15.62
CA PRO A 267 17.29 -16.44 15.63
C PRO A 267 16.09 -15.85 14.87
N SER A 268 15.55 -16.61 13.91
CA SER A 268 14.20 -16.49 13.37
C SER A 268 13.55 -17.87 13.53
N SER A 269 12.28 -17.88 13.92
CA SER A 269 11.52 -19.10 14.20
C SER A 269 10.30 -19.14 13.27
N GLY A 270 10.19 -20.20 12.47
CA GLY A 270 9.13 -20.36 11.46
C GLY A 270 8.27 -21.61 11.65
N ALA A 271 6.98 -21.49 11.38
CA ALA A 271 5.99 -22.57 11.43
C ALA A 271 4.79 -22.24 10.53
N ASN A 272 3.79 -23.13 10.52
CA ASN A 272 2.45 -22.89 9.97
C ASN A 272 1.40 -23.25 11.03
N VAL A 273 0.30 -22.49 11.11
CA VAL A 273 -0.84 -22.76 11.99
C VAL A 273 -2.05 -23.19 11.17
N THR A 274 -2.85 -24.12 11.70
CA THR A 274 -4.12 -24.52 11.11
C THR A 274 -5.20 -24.60 12.20
N PRO A 275 -6.50 -24.59 11.84
CA PRO A 275 -7.61 -24.82 12.77
C PRO A 275 -7.44 -26.08 13.63
N ILE A 276 -6.90 -27.16 13.05
CA ILE A 276 -6.73 -28.44 13.74
C ILE A 276 -5.78 -28.30 14.95
N ILE A 277 -4.76 -27.47 14.86
CA ILE A 277 -3.82 -27.22 15.97
C ILE A 277 -4.52 -26.52 17.13
N LEU A 278 -5.26 -25.44 16.83
CA LEU A 278 -6.03 -24.68 17.82
C LEU A 278 -7.11 -25.55 18.48
N ALA A 279 -7.82 -26.36 17.69
CA ALA A 279 -8.83 -27.28 18.19
C ALA A 279 -8.22 -28.39 19.07
N THR A 280 -7.19 -29.09 18.57
CA THR A 280 -6.65 -30.29 19.23
C THR A 280 -5.97 -29.97 20.56
N TYR A 281 -5.09 -28.97 20.57
CA TYR A 281 -4.26 -28.68 21.74
C TYR A 281 -4.88 -27.65 22.67
N PHE A 282 -5.71 -26.75 22.13
CA PHE A 282 -6.24 -25.62 22.88
C PHE A 282 -7.77 -25.59 22.97
N GLY A 283 -8.49 -26.51 22.32
CA GLY A 283 -9.94 -26.69 22.48
C GLY A 283 -10.79 -25.60 21.83
N TYR A 284 -10.27 -24.92 20.81
CA TYR A 284 -11.06 -23.98 20.00
C TYR A 284 -12.03 -24.72 19.09
N ASP A 285 -13.07 -24.02 18.64
CA ASP A 285 -14.19 -24.55 17.88
C ASP A 285 -13.76 -25.09 16.49
N ALA A 286 -13.75 -26.41 16.34
CA ALA A 286 -13.11 -27.08 15.21
C ALA A 286 -13.93 -26.99 13.91
N ASP A 287 -15.24 -26.83 14.05
CA ASP A 287 -16.23 -26.85 12.99
C ASP A 287 -16.66 -25.44 12.57
N LEU A 288 -16.51 -24.45 13.46
CA LEU A 288 -16.58 -23.04 13.08
C LEU A 288 -15.31 -22.56 12.37
N MET A 289 -14.11 -22.99 12.82
CA MET A 289 -12.84 -22.49 12.28
C MET A 289 -12.57 -22.99 10.85
N GLN A 290 -12.08 -22.08 9.99
CA GLN A 290 -11.72 -22.39 8.61
C GLN A 290 -10.42 -21.71 8.20
N ASP A 291 -9.55 -22.46 7.53
CA ASP A 291 -8.33 -21.96 6.88
C ASP A 291 -8.62 -21.67 5.42
N LEU A 292 -8.52 -20.39 5.04
CA LEU A 292 -8.93 -19.88 3.74
C LEU A 292 -7.74 -19.28 3.01
N THR A 293 -7.62 -19.53 1.70
CA THR A 293 -6.57 -18.96 0.85
C THR A 293 -7.16 -17.95 -0.14
N ARG A 294 -6.48 -16.82 -0.35
CA ARG A 294 -6.93 -15.72 -1.23
C ARG A 294 -7.22 -16.17 -2.66
N THR A 295 -6.55 -17.19 -3.16
CA THR A 295 -6.74 -17.74 -4.53
C THR A 295 -8.11 -18.39 -4.76
N VAL A 296 -8.83 -18.74 -3.69
CA VAL A 296 -10.14 -19.43 -3.77
C VAL A 296 -11.31 -18.44 -3.83
N PHE A 297 -11.10 -17.19 -3.42
CA PHE A 297 -12.13 -16.17 -3.29
C PHE A 297 -11.86 -15.01 -4.23
N THR A 298 -12.90 -14.30 -4.69
CA THR A 298 -12.70 -12.99 -5.31
C THR A 298 -12.22 -11.97 -4.28
N LEU A 299 -11.63 -10.85 -4.70
CA LEU A 299 -11.22 -9.79 -3.77
C LEU A 299 -12.39 -9.34 -2.89
N GLN A 300 -13.57 -9.19 -3.48
CA GLN A 300 -14.79 -8.80 -2.78
C GLN A 300 -15.18 -9.80 -1.69
N GLN A 301 -15.19 -11.10 -2.03
CA GLN A 301 -15.51 -12.17 -1.09
C GLN A 301 -14.51 -12.23 0.06
N TRP A 302 -13.21 -12.18 -0.27
CA TRP A 302 -12.12 -12.20 0.71
C TRP A 302 -12.28 -11.09 1.76
N MET A 303 -12.46 -9.86 1.32
CA MET A 303 -12.64 -8.71 2.22
C MET A 303 -13.96 -8.76 2.98
N THR A 304 -15.02 -9.34 2.40
CA THR A 304 -16.31 -9.52 3.09
C THR A 304 -16.21 -10.52 4.23
N LEU A 305 -15.41 -11.59 4.07
CA LEU A 305 -15.14 -12.54 5.13
C LEU A 305 -14.43 -11.87 6.31
N ILE A 306 -13.41 -11.06 6.03
CA ILE A 306 -12.71 -10.26 7.05
C ILE A 306 -13.69 -9.35 7.80
N ASP A 307 -14.49 -8.57 7.08
CA ASP A 307 -15.49 -7.68 7.68
C ASP A 307 -16.49 -8.44 8.57
N ASN A 308 -16.91 -9.64 8.17
CA ASN A 308 -17.88 -10.45 8.92
C ASN A 308 -17.29 -10.97 10.23
N GLU A 309 -16.04 -11.43 10.22
CA GLU A 309 -15.34 -11.87 11.44
C GLU A 309 -15.17 -10.74 12.43
N LEU A 310 -14.72 -9.57 11.96
CA LEU A 310 -14.53 -8.40 12.80
C LEU A 310 -15.86 -7.91 13.40
N LYS A 311 -16.94 -7.89 12.60
CA LYS A 311 -18.31 -7.59 13.09
C LYS A 311 -18.76 -8.59 14.14
N ALA A 312 -18.42 -9.87 13.98
CA ALA A 312 -18.71 -10.93 14.92
C ALA A 312 -17.75 -10.98 16.12
N LYS A 313 -16.85 -10.00 16.26
CA LYS A 313 -15.87 -9.88 17.34
C LYS A 313 -14.89 -11.06 17.41
N ARG A 314 -14.51 -11.59 16.25
CA ARG A 314 -13.49 -12.64 16.14
C ARG A 314 -12.22 -12.07 15.50
N PRO A 315 -11.08 -12.02 16.22
CA PRO A 315 -9.79 -11.70 15.64
C PRO A 315 -9.39 -12.78 14.62
N ILE A 316 -8.70 -12.36 13.56
CA ILE A 316 -8.31 -13.21 12.44
C ILE A 316 -6.79 -13.40 12.49
N LEU A 317 -6.34 -14.65 12.46
CA LEU A 317 -4.95 -14.97 12.15
C LEU A 317 -4.77 -14.81 10.64
N TYR A 318 -3.89 -13.92 10.20
CA TYR A 318 -3.70 -13.57 8.80
C TYR A 318 -2.23 -13.70 8.43
N SER A 319 -1.98 -14.29 7.26
CA SER A 319 -0.64 -14.50 6.75
C SER A 319 -0.48 -13.98 5.31
N GLY A 320 0.76 -13.66 4.96
CA GLY A 320 1.14 -13.29 3.59
C GLY A 320 2.61 -13.57 3.32
N GLN A 321 2.98 -13.65 2.04
CA GLN A 321 4.36 -13.88 1.59
C GLN A 321 4.89 -12.73 0.73
N ALA A 322 6.13 -12.35 1.03
CA ALA A 322 7.03 -11.55 0.20
C ALA A 322 8.13 -12.46 -0.38
N SER A 323 8.95 -11.93 -1.29
CA SER A 323 10.03 -12.65 -1.97
C SER A 323 11.17 -13.05 -1.03
N ASP A 324 11.28 -12.41 0.13
CA ASP A 324 12.27 -12.70 1.17
C ASP A 324 11.73 -13.51 2.38
N GLY A 325 10.41 -13.79 2.45
CA GLY A 325 9.81 -14.63 3.49
C GLY A 325 8.31 -14.45 3.70
N GLY A 326 7.72 -15.30 4.54
CA GLY A 326 6.32 -15.19 4.99
C GLY A 326 6.19 -14.63 6.41
N HIS A 327 5.04 -14.04 6.73
CA HIS A 327 4.73 -13.52 8.08
C HIS A 327 3.29 -13.85 8.50
N GLU A 328 3.08 -13.99 9.80
CA GLU A 328 1.78 -14.21 10.45
C GLU A 328 1.51 -13.05 11.42
N PHE A 329 0.32 -12.45 11.35
CA PHE A 329 -0.11 -11.33 12.18
C PHE A 329 -1.61 -11.44 12.50
N VAL A 330 -2.12 -10.56 13.37
CA VAL A 330 -3.54 -10.56 13.73
C VAL A 330 -4.24 -9.38 13.07
N CYS A 331 -5.28 -9.65 12.28
CA CYS A 331 -6.24 -8.64 11.85
C CYS A 331 -7.40 -8.60 12.84
N ASP A 332 -7.56 -7.49 13.56
CA ASP A 332 -8.48 -7.40 14.69
C ASP A 332 -9.32 -6.11 14.70
N GLY A 333 -9.34 -5.33 13.62
CA GLY A 333 -10.22 -4.16 13.54
C GLY A 333 -10.41 -3.62 12.13
N SER A 334 -11.32 -2.67 11.97
CA SER A 334 -11.58 -1.96 10.71
C SER A 334 -12.00 -0.52 10.99
N ASP A 335 -11.51 0.43 10.19
CA ASP A 335 -11.90 1.83 10.31
C ASP A 335 -13.24 2.16 9.61
N GLY A 336 -13.86 1.17 8.96
CA GLY A 336 -15.09 1.34 8.17
C GLY A 336 -14.90 2.08 6.84
N LYS A 337 -13.67 2.51 6.52
CA LYS A 337 -13.29 3.27 5.32
C LYS A 337 -12.34 2.48 4.41
N GLY A 338 -12.19 1.18 4.67
CA GLY A 338 -11.39 0.25 3.88
C GLY A 338 -9.99 -0.01 4.42
N LEU A 339 -9.65 0.46 5.63
CA LEU A 339 -8.44 0.04 6.36
C LEU A 339 -8.79 -0.93 7.48
N TYR A 340 -7.86 -1.84 7.76
CA TYR A 340 -7.97 -2.87 8.79
C TYR A 340 -6.86 -2.70 9.81
N HIS A 341 -7.20 -2.86 11.09
CA HIS A 341 -6.23 -2.82 12.17
C HIS A 341 -5.44 -4.12 12.20
N ILE A 342 -4.11 -3.99 12.19
CA ILE A 342 -3.16 -5.08 12.21
C ILE A 342 -2.32 -4.97 13.48
N ASN A 343 -2.31 -6.05 14.26
CA ASN A 343 -1.31 -6.28 15.30
C ASN A 343 -0.22 -7.20 14.75
N TRP A 344 1.01 -6.70 14.68
CA TRP A 344 2.12 -7.39 14.05
C TRP A 344 2.82 -8.42 14.94
N GLY A 345 2.51 -8.44 16.23
CA GLY A 345 3.16 -9.30 17.23
C GLY A 345 4.53 -8.79 17.66
N TRP A 346 4.73 -7.47 17.71
CA TRP A 346 5.99 -6.83 18.10
C TRP A 346 5.84 -5.88 19.29
N GLY A 347 5.00 -6.23 20.26
CA GLY A 347 4.86 -5.42 21.48
C GLY A 347 4.06 -4.14 21.26
N GLY A 348 3.09 -4.15 20.33
CA GLY A 348 2.32 -2.96 19.96
C GLY A 348 3.06 -2.00 19.04
N TYR A 349 4.32 -2.31 18.74
CA TYR A 349 5.14 -1.53 17.86
C TYR A 349 4.61 -1.61 16.43
N GLN A 350 4.15 -0.45 15.91
CA GLN A 350 3.57 -0.25 14.58
C GLN A 350 2.21 -0.89 14.30
N ASP A 351 1.55 -1.39 15.34
CA ASP A 351 0.16 -1.80 15.24
C ASP A 351 -0.68 -0.61 14.76
N GLY A 352 -1.60 -0.84 13.84
CA GLY A 352 -2.33 0.26 13.21
C GLY A 352 -3.24 -0.16 12.08
N TYR A 353 -3.93 0.80 11.50
CA TYR A 353 -4.85 0.57 10.38
C TYR A 353 -4.11 0.66 9.05
N PHE A 354 -4.17 -0.41 8.27
CA PHE A 354 -3.52 -0.56 6.97
C PHE A 354 -4.51 -1.09 5.92
N ASP A 355 -4.25 -0.81 4.66
CA ASP A 355 -5.09 -1.34 3.58
C ASP A 355 -4.64 -2.75 3.18
N LEU A 356 -5.44 -3.78 3.49
CA LEU A 356 -5.17 -5.16 3.10
C LEU A 356 -5.21 -5.40 1.58
N THR A 357 -5.88 -4.54 0.81
CA THR A 357 -5.85 -4.58 -0.68
C THR A 357 -4.54 -4.01 -1.23
N ILE A 358 -3.88 -3.12 -0.48
CA ILE A 358 -2.57 -2.51 -0.80
C ILE A 358 -1.47 -3.07 0.12
N LEU A 359 -1.72 -4.15 0.86
CA LEU A 359 -0.65 -4.95 1.48
C LEU A 359 0.18 -5.74 0.44
N GLN A 360 0.37 -5.14 -0.73
CA GLN A 360 1.61 -5.18 -1.48
C GLN A 360 1.89 -3.79 -1.98
N PRO A 361 3.16 -3.48 -1.98
CA PRO A 361 3.82 -3.16 -3.21
C PRO A 361 4.49 -4.47 -3.50
N THR A 362 4.21 -5.12 -4.63
CA THR A 362 5.02 -4.89 -5.80
C THR A 362 4.48 -5.75 -6.92
N LYS A 363 3.71 -5.07 -7.77
CA LYS A 363 3.05 -5.56 -8.99
C LYS A 363 2.17 -6.77 -8.70
N GLY A 364 0.92 -6.62 -8.28
CA GLY A 364 -0.13 -5.90 -8.99
C GLY A 364 -1.55 -6.47 -8.68
N GLY A 365 -2.28 -5.77 -7.85
CA GLY A 365 -3.73 -5.67 -7.92
C GLY A 365 -4.07 -4.23 -8.26
N ALA A 366 -5.37 -3.96 -8.36
CA ALA A 366 -5.92 -2.63 -8.12
C ALA A 366 -5.22 -1.95 -6.92
N GLY A 367 -4.30 -1.01 -7.16
CA GLY A 367 -3.64 -0.25 -6.10
C GLY A 367 -2.16 -0.51 -5.84
N SER A 368 -1.54 -1.53 -6.45
CA SER A 368 -0.16 -1.92 -6.11
C SER A 368 0.82 -1.81 -7.30
N GLY A 369 1.23 -0.57 -7.59
CA GLY A 369 2.16 -0.22 -8.65
C GLY A 369 3.55 -0.89 -8.60
N SER A 370 4.27 -0.68 -9.70
CA SER A 370 5.56 -1.15 -10.27
C SER A 370 6.82 -1.42 -9.42
N ALA A 371 6.71 -1.68 -8.14
CA ALA A 371 7.86 -1.94 -7.27
C ALA A 371 8.34 -3.44 -7.35
N VAL A 372 9.38 -3.91 -6.62
CA VAL A 372 9.97 -5.30 -6.66
C VAL A 372 9.62 -6.35 -5.53
N ASP A 373 9.12 -6.03 -4.30
CA ASP A 373 8.60 -7.03 -3.31
C ASP A 373 7.55 -6.61 -2.18
N GLY A 374 6.65 -7.51 -1.69
CA GLY A 374 5.76 -7.38 -0.48
C GLY A 374 4.71 -8.51 -0.17
N TYR A 375 4.08 -8.52 1.04
CA TYR A 375 3.23 -9.60 1.64
C TYR A 375 1.79 -9.83 1.12
N ASN A 376 1.52 -9.74 -0.18
CA ASN A 376 0.19 -10.10 -0.73
C ASN A 376 0.15 -11.47 -1.43
N ARG A 377 1.30 -12.12 -1.61
CA ARG A 377 1.37 -13.40 -2.30
C ARG A 377 0.97 -14.48 -1.32
N ASP A 378 0.27 -15.50 -1.82
CA ASP A 378 -0.12 -16.66 -1.04
C ASP A 378 -0.79 -16.30 0.31
N CYS A 379 -1.61 -15.24 0.32
CA CYS A 379 -2.33 -14.85 1.52
C CYS A 379 -3.29 -15.95 1.97
N SER A 380 -3.27 -16.23 3.27
CA SER A 380 -4.27 -17.06 3.94
C SER A 380 -4.76 -16.40 5.21
N MET A 381 -5.92 -16.84 5.68
CA MET A 381 -6.47 -16.40 6.95
C MET A 381 -7.21 -17.55 7.63
N ILE A 382 -7.09 -17.62 8.95
CA ILE A 382 -7.94 -18.47 9.78
C ILE A 382 -9.06 -17.62 10.34
N ILE A 383 -10.28 -17.94 9.93
CA ILE A 383 -11.52 -17.33 10.44
C ILE A 383 -12.22 -18.28 11.41
N GLY A 384 -13.23 -17.79 12.12
CA GLY A 384 -14.05 -18.59 13.02
C GLY A 384 -13.38 -18.94 14.34
N ILE A 385 -12.26 -18.31 14.68
CA ILE A 385 -11.54 -18.60 15.92
C ILE A 385 -12.42 -18.16 17.10
N ALA A 386 -12.96 -19.13 17.83
CA ALA A 386 -13.70 -18.93 19.06
C ALA A 386 -13.54 -20.16 19.97
N PRO A 387 -13.70 -20.02 21.31
CA PRO A 387 -13.85 -21.17 22.19
C PRO A 387 -15.03 -22.04 21.75
N ASP A 388 -14.85 -23.36 21.78
CA ASP A 388 -15.89 -24.34 21.41
C ASP A 388 -17.16 -24.13 22.24
N ASN A 389 -18.28 -23.96 21.54
CA ASN A 389 -19.59 -23.71 22.14
C ASN A 389 -20.35 -25.00 22.53
N GLY A 390 -19.79 -26.18 22.21
CA GLY A 390 -20.33 -27.50 22.49
C GLY A 390 -21.44 -27.95 21.56
N LYS A 391 -21.65 -27.26 20.43
CA LYS A 391 -22.61 -27.63 19.38
C LYS A 391 -21.90 -27.72 18.04
N VAL A 392 -22.56 -28.39 17.10
CA VAL A 392 -22.09 -28.41 15.72
C VAL A 392 -22.49 -27.10 15.03
N ASP A 393 -21.50 -26.33 14.61
CA ASP A 393 -21.63 -25.07 13.89
C ASP A 393 -21.58 -25.29 12.37
N GLU A 394 -22.29 -24.43 11.64
CA GLU A 394 -22.21 -24.38 10.19
C GLU A 394 -20.98 -23.55 9.76
N PRO A 395 -20.30 -23.94 8.66
CA PRO A 395 -19.12 -23.23 8.18
C PRO A 395 -19.47 -21.78 7.78
N LEU A 396 -18.61 -20.84 8.16
CA LEU A 396 -18.74 -19.40 7.91
C LEU A 396 -18.57 -19.03 6.43
N ALA A 397 -17.78 -19.82 5.71
CA ALA A 397 -17.50 -19.68 4.29
C ALA A 397 -17.73 -21.00 3.56
N SER A 398 -18.39 -20.94 2.41
CA SER A 398 -18.44 -22.07 1.48
C SER A 398 -17.27 -21.99 0.51
N TYR A 399 -16.49 -23.06 0.43
CA TYR A 399 -15.44 -23.23 -0.57
C TYR A 399 -15.47 -24.66 -1.13
N PRO A 400 -14.96 -24.88 -2.35
CA PRO A 400 -14.87 -26.23 -2.91
C PRO A 400 -14.12 -27.17 -1.98
N GLN A 401 -14.65 -28.34 -1.68
CA GLN A 401 -13.96 -29.33 -0.82
C GLN A 401 -12.67 -29.84 -1.47
N ILE A 402 -12.69 -29.92 -2.81
CA ILE A 402 -11.62 -30.47 -3.63
C ILE A 402 -10.95 -29.36 -4.41
N MET A 403 -9.62 -29.37 -4.39
CA MET A 403 -8.76 -28.50 -5.16
C MET A 403 -8.11 -29.26 -6.32
N SER A 404 -8.10 -28.63 -7.49
CA SER A 404 -7.31 -29.03 -8.64
C SER A 404 -5.90 -28.46 -8.50
N ILE A 405 -4.89 -29.32 -8.49
CA ILE A 405 -3.48 -28.93 -8.35
C ILE A 405 -2.63 -29.48 -9.48
N ASN A 406 -1.55 -28.78 -9.85
CA ASN A 406 -0.58 -29.28 -10.83
C ASN A 406 0.68 -29.75 -10.11
N GLN A 407 0.60 -30.94 -9.52
CA GLN A 407 1.77 -31.56 -8.89
C GLN A 407 2.64 -32.23 -9.97
N ASN A 408 3.96 -31.97 -9.94
CA ASN A 408 4.96 -32.60 -10.82
C ASN A 408 4.69 -32.50 -12.34
N ALA A 409 3.95 -31.47 -12.79
CA ALA A 409 3.58 -31.28 -14.20
C ALA A 409 2.77 -32.44 -14.82
N GLN A 410 2.07 -33.24 -14.01
CA GLN A 410 1.33 -34.43 -14.46
C GLN A 410 -0.10 -34.15 -14.94
N CYS A 411 -0.54 -32.88 -14.95
CA CYS A 411 -1.87 -32.48 -15.40
C CYS A 411 -1.87 -32.00 -16.85
N GLY A 412 -2.89 -32.39 -17.62
CA GLY A 412 -3.02 -32.00 -19.02
C GLY A 412 -4.24 -32.60 -19.72
N ILE A 413 -4.44 -32.18 -20.97
CA ILE A 413 -5.51 -32.66 -21.85
C ILE A 413 -4.94 -33.01 -23.22
N THR A 414 -5.32 -34.17 -23.75
CA THR A 414 -4.92 -34.67 -25.07
C THR A 414 -6.17 -34.92 -25.90
N TRP A 415 -6.34 -34.14 -26.97
CA TRP A 415 -7.48 -34.26 -27.88
C TRP A 415 -7.29 -35.44 -28.84
N THR A 416 -8.32 -36.30 -28.94
CA THR A 416 -8.34 -37.45 -29.86
C THR A 416 -9.27 -37.22 -31.04
N LYS A 417 -10.23 -36.28 -30.93
CA LYS A 417 -11.10 -35.85 -32.02
C LYS A 417 -11.44 -34.37 -31.87
N THR A 418 -10.91 -33.54 -32.76
CA THR A 418 -11.08 -32.06 -32.77
C THR A 418 -11.96 -31.56 -33.93
N THR A 419 -12.54 -32.45 -34.74
CA THR A 419 -13.42 -32.08 -35.85
C THR A 419 -14.76 -32.80 -35.78
N ARG A 420 -15.81 -32.18 -36.33
CA ARG A 420 -17.18 -32.71 -36.42
C ARG A 420 -17.84 -32.30 -37.73
N ALA A 421 -18.74 -33.12 -38.25
CA ALA A 421 -19.52 -32.79 -39.44
C ALA A 421 -20.84 -32.07 -39.11
N ARG A 422 -21.37 -32.28 -37.90
CA ARG A 422 -22.63 -31.70 -37.41
C ARG A 422 -22.46 -31.21 -35.98
N VAL A 423 -23.15 -30.13 -35.62
CA VAL A 423 -23.07 -29.53 -34.27
C VAL A 423 -23.48 -30.46 -33.12
N SER A 424 -24.19 -31.55 -33.42
CA SER A 424 -24.59 -32.57 -32.44
C SER A 424 -23.53 -33.65 -32.18
N GLU A 425 -22.47 -33.71 -33.00
CA GLU A 425 -21.42 -34.72 -32.84
C GLU A 425 -20.40 -34.30 -31.78
N ASN A 426 -19.93 -35.28 -31.01
CA ASN A 426 -18.98 -35.07 -29.93
C ASN A 426 -17.55 -34.86 -30.45
N PHE A 427 -16.87 -33.91 -29.80
CA PHE A 427 -15.42 -33.89 -29.71
C PHE A 427 -14.95 -34.86 -28.62
N GLN A 428 -13.70 -35.30 -28.68
CA GLN A 428 -13.14 -36.26 -27.74
C GLN A 428 -11.74 -35.89 -27.27
N ALA A 429 -11.48 -36.09 -25.98
CA ALA A 429 -10.17 -35.92 -25.36
C ALA A 429 -9.98 -36.88 -24.18
N LYS A 430 -8.73 -37.07 -23.79
CA LYS A 430 -8.35 -37.63 -22.49
C LYS A 430 -7.71 -36.53 -21.65
N ALA A 431 -8.19 -36.34 -20.44
CA ALA A 431 -7.68 -35.34 -19.52
C ALA A 431 -7.29 -35.98 -18.18
N THR A 432 -6.19 -35.49 -17.62
CA THR A 432 -5.62 -35.94 -16.34
C THR A 432 -5.47 -34.73 -15.43
N THR A 433 -5.90 -34.87 -14.19
CA THR A 433 -5.82 -33.82 -13.17
C THR A 433 -5.52 -34.45 -11.81
N CYS A 434 -4.70 -33.78 -11.02
CA CYS A 434 -4.48 -34.12 -9.63
C CYS A 434 -5.52 -33.40 -8.77
N PHE A 435 -6.25 -34.18 -7.98
CA PHE A 435 -7.29 -33.71 -7.08
C PHE A 435 -6.80 -33.86 -5.65
N ALA A 436 -6.92 -32.81 -4.85
CA ALA A 436 -6.53 -32.81 -3.44
C ALA A 436 -7.72 -32.41 -2.55
N ASN A 437 -7.91 -33.13 -1.44
CA ASN A 437 -8.85 -32.74 -0.40
C ASN A 437 -8.22 -31.66 0.48
N GLN A 438 -8.79 -30.45 0.41
CA GLN A 438 -8.37 -29.30 1.22
C GLN A 438 -9.31 -29.04 2.40
N SER A 439 -10.30 -29.91 2.62
CA SER A 439 -11.26 -29.75 3.70
C SER A 439 -10.86 -30.51 4.96
N THR A 440 -11.51 -30.14 6.06
CA THR A 440 -11.40 -30.79 7.38
C THR A 440 -12.23 -32.06 7.50
N THR A 441 -12.87 -32.52 6.42
CA THR A 441 -13.67 -33.75 6.37
C THR A 441 -13.17 -34.70 5.29
N ASP A 442 -13.34 -36.00 5.52
CA ASP A 442 -12.97 -37.01 4.53
C ASP A 442 -13.86 -36.89 3.30
N PHE A 443 -13.25 -36.94 2.12
CA PHE A 443 -13.98 -36.96 0.87
C PHE A 443 -14.14 -38.39 0.38
N ASN A 444 -15.37 -38.79 0.09
CA ASN A 444 -15.69 -40.09 -0.48
C ASN A 444 -16.55 -39.89 -1.73
N GLY A 445 -15.94 -39.88 -2.91
CA GLY A 445 -16.65 -39.47 -4.11
C GLY A 445 -15.90 -39.70 -5.42
N TYR A 446 -16.33 -38.98 -6.44
CA TYR A 446 -15.97 -39.19 -7.84
C TYR A 446 -15.49 -37.88 -8.45
N PHE A 447 -14.58 -37.96 -9.40
CA PHE A 447 -14.09 -36.82 -10.18
C PHE A 447 -14.53 -36.92 -11.64
N ALA A 448 -14.77 -35.78 -12.25
CA ALA A 448 -15.09 -35.67 -13.66
C ALA A 448 -14.70 -34.31 -14.23
N TYR A 449 -15.10 -34.07 -15.47
CA TYR A 449 -15.07 -32.77 -16.10
C TYR A 449 -16.48 -32.31 -16.45
N GLY A 450 -16.73 -31.01 -16.27
CA GLY A 450 -18.01 -30.39 -16.57
C GLY A 450 -17.89 -28.99 -17.15
N VAL A 451 -18.98 -28.52 -17.74
CA VAL A 451 -19.14 -27.13 -18.20
C VAL A 451 -20.22 -26.46 -17.37
N LYS A 452 -19.97 -25.23 -16.95
CA LYS A 452 -20.97 -24.41 -16.27
C LYS A 452 -21.93 -23.83 -17.30
N MET A 453 -23.21 -24.14 -17.18
CA MET A 453 -24.27 -23.64 -18.05
C MET A 453 -24.68 -22.22 -17.63
N ALA A 454 -25.34 -21.47 -18.51
CA ALA A 454 -25.75 -20.09 -18.25
C ALA A 454 -26.66 -19.92 -17.01
N ASN A 455 -27.42 -20.95 -16.65
CA ASN A 455 -28.24 -20.98 -15.43
C ASN A 455 -27.45 -21.37 -14.16
N GLY A 456 -26.13 -21.48 -14.24
CA GLY A 456 -25.24 -21.86 -13.15
C GLY A 456 -25.10 -23.37 -12.91
N SER A 457 -25.94 -24.21 -13.53
CA SER A 457 -25.85 -25.67 -13.36
C SER A 457 -24.61 -26.24 -14.06
N ILE A 458 -24.09 -27.36 -13.55
CA ILE A 458 -22.92 -28.03 -14.10
C ILE A 458 -23.38 -29.19 -14.99
N LYS A 459 -23.01 -29.13 -16.27
CA LYS A 459 -23.22 -30.22 -17.21
C LYS A 459 -21.97 -31.09 -17.27
N LEU A 460 -22.12 -32.36 -16.88
CA LEU A 460 -21.08 -33.39 -17.03
C LEU A 460 -20.72 -33.59 -18.52
N VAL A 461 -19.42 -33.56 -18.85
CA VAL A 461 -18.91 -33.72 -20.23
C VAL A 461 -17.92 -34.88 -20.41
N SER A 462 -17.54 -35.56 -19.33
CA SER A 462 -16.69 -36.74 -19.35
C SER A 462 -17.34 -37.95 -18.69
N ASN A 463 -16.72 -39.13 -18.79
CA ASN A 463 -16.95 -40.15 -17.77
C ASN A 463 -16.38 -39.66 -16.42
N TYR A 464 -16.86 -40.25 -15.34
CA TYR A 464 -16.30 -40.00 -14.00
C TYR A 464 -15.35 -41.13 -13.58
N SER A 465 -14.53 -40.84 -12.59
CA SER A 465 -13.52 -41.74 -12.04
C SER A 465 -14.14 -42.92 -11.28
N ALA A 466 -13.31 -43.87 -10.84
CA ALA A 466 -13.69 -44.73 -9.72
C ALA A 466 -13.90 -43.89 -8.44
N LYS A 467 -14.53 -44.47 -7.43
CA LYS A 467 -14.71 -43.79 -6.14
C LYS A 467 -13.35 -43.64 -5.44
N TYR A 468 -12.98 -42.41 -5.09
CA TYR A 468 -11.83 -42.11 -4.26
C TYR A 468 -12.28 -41.84 -2.82
N ASN A 469 -11.48 -42.34 -1.88
CA ASN A 469 -11.59 -42.02 -0.46
C ASN A 469 -10.34 -41.21 -0.09
N MET A 470 -10.49 -39.89 0.00
CA MET A 470 -9.39 -38.98 0.32
C MET A 470 -9.56 -38.49 1.77
N PRO A 471 -8.59 -38.76 2.65
CA PRO A 471 -8.64 -38.25 4.01
C PRO A 471 -8.71 -36.72 4.02
N LYS A 472 -9.25 -36.17 5.11
CA LYS A 472 -9.17 -34.74 5.42
C LYS A 472 -7.72 -34.24 5.48
N VAL A 473 -7.57 -32.92 5.38
CA VAL A 473 -6.27 -32.23 5.52
C VAL A 473 -5.57 -32.60 6.84
N LEU A 474 -4.25 -32.71 6.79
CA LEU A 474 -3.41 -32.96 7.97
C LEU A 474 -3.36 -31.74 8.89
N PRO A 475 -3.02 -31.92 10.19
CA PRO A 475 -2.87 -30.81 11.12
C PRO A 475 -1.84 -29.75 10.72
N ASP A 476 -0.88 -30.09 9.86
CA ASP A 476 0.14 -29.16 9.35
C ASP A 476 -0.24 -28.53 8.00
N GLY A 477 -1.50 -28.66 7.58
CA GLY A 477 -2.05 -28.07 6.35
C GLY A 477 -1.77 -28.89 5.09
N ARG A 478 -0.98 -29.97 5.19
CA ARG A 478 -0.73 -30.86 4.04
C ARG A 478 -2.00 -31.59 3.65
N THR A 479 -2.33 -31.55 2.37
CA THR A 479 -3.48 -32.24 1.81
C THR A 479 -3.17 -33.71 1.53
N TYR A 480 -4.22 -34.48 1.24
CA TYR A 480 -4.11 -35.75 0.54
C TYR A 480 -4.74 -35.58 -0.84
N GLY A 481 -4.16 -36.20 -1.85
CA GLY A 481 -4.66 -36.12 -3.20
C GLY A 481 -4.40 -37.39 -3.99
N THR A 482 -4.83 -37.38 -5.24
CA THR A 482 -4.60 -38.48 -6.18
C THR A 482 -3.11 -38.63 -6.50
N TYR A 483 -2.34 -37.54 -6.44
CA TYR A 483 -0.88 -37.49 -6.56
C TYR A 483 -0.31 -38.41 -7.65
N ASP A 484 0.20 -39.59 -7.30
CA ASP A 484 0.80 -40.55 -8.23
C ASP A 484 -0.20 -41.47 -8.95
N ASP A 485 -1.49 -41.39 -8.61
CA ASP A 485 -2.61 -42.15 -9.17
C ASP A 485 -3.72 -41.23 -9.71
N ASN A 486 -3.31 -40.24 -10.51
CA ASN A 486 -4.23 -39.26 -11.11
C ASN A 486 -5.19 -39.93 -12.10
N PRO A 487 -6.52 -39.75 -11.96
CA PRO A 487 -7.47 -40.33 -12.88
C PRO A 487 -7.32 -39.70 -14.26
N THR A 488 -7.26 -40.54 -15.30
CA THR A 488 -7.36 -40.11 -16.70
C THR A 488 -8.78 -40.35 -17.19
N LEU A 489 -9.50 -39.27 -17.49
CA LEU A 489 -10.90 -39.28 -17.85
C LEU A 489 -11.10 -38.90 -19.32
N THR A 490 -12.07 -39.54 -19.96
CA THR A 490 -12.43 -39.31 -21.36
C THR A 490 -13.56 -38.29 -21.44
N ILE A 491 -13.27 -37.14 -22.03
CA ILE A 491 -14.24 -36.12 -22.40
C ILE A 491 -14.88 -36.55 -23.73
N SER A 492 -16.21 -36.50 -23.81
CA SER A 492 -16.97 -36.80 -25.03
C SER A 492 -18.24 -35.96 -25.03
N TYR A 493 -18.17 -34.80 -25.69
CA TYR A 493 -19.24 -33.82 -25.66
C TYR A 493 -19.24 -32.95 -26.93
N PRO A 494 -20.40 -32.49 -27.43
CA PRO A 494 -20.43 -31.71 -28.67
C PRO A 494 -19.89 -30.30 -28.48
N PHE A 495 -19.99 -29.70 -27.29
CA PHE A 495 -19.69 -28.29 -26.99
C PHE A 495 -20.43 -27.28 -27.91
N PRO A 496 -21.12 -26.28 -27.33
CA PRO A 496 -21.70 -25.20 -28.12
C PRO A 496 -20.61 -24.36 -28.79
N GLN A 497 -20.97 -23.66 -29.87
CA GLN A 497 -20.04 -22.74 -30.55
C GLN A 497 -19.63 -21.59 -29.62
N GLY A 498 -18.40 -21.13 -29.75
CA GLY A 498 -17.77 -20.10 -28.93
C GLY A 498 -16.80 -20.67 -27.89
N ILE A 499 -16.45 -19.81 -26.92
CA ILE A 499 -15.52 -20.14 -25.84
C ILE A 499 -16.24 -21.00 -24.79
N ASN A 500 -15.67 -22.15 -24.49
CA ASN A 500 -16.14 -23.04 -23.43
C ASN A 500 -15.04 -23.28 -22.40
N VAL A 501 -15.41 -23.33 -21.13
CA VAL A 501 -14.51 -23.66 -20.02
C VAL A 501 -14.89 -25.03 -19.47
N ILE A 502 -13.90 -25.93 -19.43
CA ILE A 502 -14.01 -27.30 -18.93
C ILE A 502 -13.38 -27.35 -17.54
N TYR A 503 -14.25 -27.45 -16.54
CA TYR A 503 -13.86 -27.47 -15.14
C TYR A 503 -13.59 -28.90 -14.66
N PRO A 504 -12.51 -29.16 -13.92
CA PRO A 504 -12.46 -30.31 -13.02
C PRO A 504 -13.56 -30.16 -11.97
N ILE A 505 -14.34 -31.23 -11.79
CA ILE A 505 -15.51 -31.27 -10.91
C ILE A 505 -15.48 -32.52 -10.03
N TYR A 506 -16.15 -32.45 -8.89
CA TYR A 506 -16.28 -33.56 -7.95
C TYR A 506 -17.73 -33.77 -7.51
N SER A 507 -18.06 -34.98 -7.08
CA SER A 507 -19.39 -35.35 -6.60
C SER A 507 -19.30 -36.49 -5.59
N SER A 508 -20.10 -36.46 -4.52
CA SER A 508 -20.22 -37.58 -3.57
C SER A 508 -21.23 -38.64 -4.01
N ASP A 509 -22.13 -38.31 -4.94
CA ASP A 509 -23.29 -39.13 -5.29
C ASP A 509 -23.50 -39.34 -6.80
N THR A 510 -22.60 -38.83 -7.64
CA THR A 510 -22.64 -38.82 -9.12
C THR A 510 -23.77 -38.00 -9.75
N LYS A 511 -24.60 -37.35 -8.93
CA LYS A 511 -25.77 -36.57 -9.36
C LYS A 511 -25.51 -35.07 -9.19
N ASN A 512 -24.98 -34.69 -8.04
CA ASN A 512 -24.69 -33.33 -7.65
C ASN A 512 -23.20 -33.05 -7.83
N TRP A 513 -22.87 -32.27 -8.85
CA TRP A 513 -21.49 -31.95 -9.23
C TRP A 513 -21.11 -30.56 -8.76
N HIS A 514 -19.87 -30.39 -8.31
CA HIS A 514 -19.31 -29.14 -7.82
C HIS A 514 -17.98 -28.85 -8.55
N ILE A 515 -17.73 -27.58 -8.87
CA ILE A 515 -16.45 -27.14 -9.44
C ILE A 515 -15.37 -27.16 -8.36
N CYS A 516 -14.21 -27.73 -8.66
CA CYS A 516 -13.04 -27.67 -7.78
C CYS A 516 -12.52 -26.23 -7.62
N SER A 517 -11.79 -25.93 -6.55
CA SER A 517 -10.90 -24.76 -6.55
C SER A 517 -9.63 -25.06 -7.35
N PHE A 518 -8.78 -24.05 -7.58
CA PHE A 518 -7.57 -24.20 -8.40
C PHE A 518 -6.34 -23.67 -7.68
N SER A 519 -5.26 -24.44 -7.68
CA SER A 519 -3.93 -23.99 -7.31
C SER A 519 -2.93 -24.47 -8.36
N ASN A 520 -2.35 -23.54 -9.10
CA ASN A 520 -1.42 -23.80 -10.21
C ASN A 520 -1.95 -24.78 -11.30
N ASN A 521 -3.26 -25.03 -11.36
CA ASN A 521 -3.90 -25.89 -12.38
C ASN A 521 -5.29 -25.36 -12.76
N GLN A 522 -5.30 -24.40 -13.68
CA GLN A 522 -6.51 -23.74 -14.15
C GLN A 522 -7.40 -24.68 -15.00
N PRO A 523 -8.71 -24.39 -15.14
CA PRO A 523 -9.60 -25.09 -16.05
C PRO A 523 -9.10 -25.09 -17.50
N PHE A 524 -9.44 -26.12 -18.27
CA PHE A 524 -9.14 -26.12 -19.71
C PHE A 524 -10.11 -25.20 -20.45
N ILE A 525 -9.59 -24.46 -21.42
CA ILE A 525 -10.39 -23.54 -22.22
C ILE A 525 -10.28 -23.97 -23.68
N ILE A 526 -11.41 -23.93 -24.38
CA ILE A 526 -11.48 -24.27 -25.80
C ILE A 526 -12.33 -23.24 -26.53
N ASN A 527 -12.00 -23.02 -27.80
CA ASN A 527 -12.87 -22.32 -28.73
C ASN A 527 -13.42 -23.33 -29.74
N VAL A 528 -14.72 -23.27 -29.98
CA VAL A 528 -15.44 -24.21 -30.85
C VAL A 528 -16.16 -23.43 -31.95
N ASP A 529 -15.91 -23.78 -33.20
CA ASP A 529 -16.70 -23.28 -34.34
C ASP A 529 -17.73 -24.33 -34.81
N ALA A 530 -18.27 -24.17 -36.02
CA ALA A 530 -19.25 -25.11 -36.56
C ALA A 530 -18.70 -26.55 -36.68
N THR A 531 -17.43 -26.71 -37.01
CA THR A 531 -16.81 -28.00 -37.40
C THR A 531 -15.53 -28.36 -36.66
N THR A 532 -14.92 -27.44 -35.91
CA THR A 532 -13.63 -27.64 -35.26
C THR A 532 -13.60 -27.14 -33.81
N LEU A 533 -12.66 -27.68 -33.04
CA LEU A 533 -12.33 -27.29 -31.69
C LEU A 533 -10.83 -27.01 -31.61
N SER A 534 -10.48 -25.87 -31.01
CA SER A 534 -9.10 -25.45 -30.77
C SER A 534 -8.87 -25.19 -29.28
N PRO A 535 -7.82 -25.74 -28.66
CA PRO A 535 -7.40 -25.36 -27.31
C PRO A 535 -7.11 -23.87 -27.23
N VAL A 536 -7.51 -23.26 -26.12
CA VAL A 536 -7.12 -21.90 -25.73
C VAL A 536 -6.11 -22.06 -24.61
N THR A 537 -4.87 -21.65 -24.86
CA THR A 537 -3.76 -21.92 -23.95
C THR A 537 -3.71 -20.97 -22.75
N THR A 538 -4.32 -19.79 -22.87
CA THR A 538 -4.57 -18.88 -21.75
C THR A 538 -5.96 -18.22 -21.89
N PRO A 539 -6.71 -18.03 -20.79
CA PRO A 539 -7.95 -17.24 -20.80
C PRO A 539 -7.74 -15.77 -21.09
N LEU A 540 -6.50 -15.30 -21.01
CA LEU A 540 -6.14 -13.91 -21.08
C LEU A 540 -5.90 -13.49 -22.52
N ALA A 541 -6.38 -12.31 -22.86
CA ALA A 541 -5.93 -11.59 -24.03
C ALA A 541 -5.54 -10.17 -23.61
N ALA A 542 -4.61 -9.57 -24.34
CA ALA A 542 -4.20 -8.20 -24.09
C ALA A 542 -4.16 -7.42 -25.40
N THR A 543 -4.67 -6.19 -25.35
CA THR A 543 -4.44 -5.20 -26.40
C THR A 543 -3.39 -4.21 -25.92
N VAL A 544 -2.34 -4.02 -26.70
CA VAL A 544 -1.26 -3.07 -26.38
C VAL A 544 -1.29 -1.91 -27.36
N THR A 545 -1.41 -0.70 -26.82
CA THR A 545 -1.45 0.54 -27.60
C THR A 545 -0.39 1.51 -27.10
N ALA A 546 0.17 2.29 -28.02
CA ALA A 546 0.96 3.47 -27.70
C ALA A 546 0.06 4.69 -27.84
N GLU A 547 -0.12 5.46 -26.77
CA GLU A 547 -0.89 6.71 -26.81
C GLU A 547 -0.10 7.86 -27.46
N ASP A 548 1.23 7.79 -27.37
CA ASP A 548 2.18 8.74 -27.93
C ASP A 548 3.09 8.11 -29.01
N GLY A 549 3.87 8.94 -29.71
CA GLY A 549 4.98 8.46 -30.53
C GLY A 549 6.02 7.68 -29.71
N LEU A 550 6.59 6.64 -30.32
CA LEU A 550 7.64 5.82 -29.74
C LEU A 550 9.01 6.26 -30.27
N TYR A 551 9.98 6.39 -29.37
CA TYR A 551 11.25 7.04 -29.68
C TYR A 551 12.46 6.22 -29.23
N THR A 552 13.52 6.26 -30.04
CA THR A 552 14.84 5.69 -29.69
C THR A 552 15.52 6.54 -28.61
N GLY A 553 16.26 5.92 -27.71
CA GLY A 553 16.97 6.62 -26.62
C GLY A 553 16.04 7.14 -25.52
N MET A 554 14.83 6.58 -25.43
CA MET A 554 13.84 6.90 -24.40
C MET A 554 13.11 5.63 -23.95
N THR A 555 12.63 5.62 -22.69
CA THR A 555 11.57 4.70 -22.28
C THR A 555 10.28 5.06 -23.01
N ASN A 556 9.48 4.04 -23.31
CA ASN A 556 8.27 4.21 -24.10
C ASN A 556 7.04 3.68 -23.34
N PRO A 557 6.13 4.54 -22.88
CA PRO A 557 4.92 4.11 -22.19
C PRO A 557 3.97 3.44 -23.17
N LEU A 558 3.38 2.33 -22.74
CA LEU A 558 2.35 1.60 -23.46
C LEU A 558 1.17 1.33 -22.55
N THR A 559 -0.02 1.35 -23.13
CA THR A 559 -1.26 0.96 -22.46
C THR A 559 -1.58 -0.47 -22.82
N VAL A 560 -1.72 -1.32 -21.81
CA VAL A 560 -2.08 -2.73 -21.93
C VAL A 560 -3.45 -2.91 -21.30
N THR A 561 -4.44 -3.28 -22.10
CA THR A 561 -5.75 -3.71 -21.57
C THR A 561 -5.80 -5.22 -21.59
N PHE A 562 -5.71 -5.83 -20.41
CA PHE A 562 -5.91 -7.25 -20.22
C PHE A 562 -7.40 -7.55 -20.14
N THR A 563 -7.82 -8.66 -20.75
CA THR A 563 -9.18 -9.16 -20.73
C THR A 563 -9.15 -10.60 -20.24
N ASN A 564 -10.13 -10.96 -19.42
CA ASN A 564 -10.28 -12.30 -18.89
C ASN A 564 -11.57 -12.91 -19.44
N SER A 565 -11.41 -13.98 -20.22
CA SER A 565 -12.55 -14.68 -20.82
C SER A 565 -13.22 -15.68 -19.86
N MET A 566 -12.70 -15.92 -18.66
CA MET A 566 -13.30 -16.86 -17.71
C MET A 566 -14.52 -16.29 -16.99
N ASP A 567 -15.39 -17.19 -16.52
CA ASP A 567 -16.48 -16.89 -15.58
C ASP A 567 -16.01 -16.73 -14.12
N MET A 568 -14.70 -16.61 -13.89
CA MET A 568 -14.07 -16.39 -12.59
C MET A 568 -13.01 -15.31 -12.69
N GLU A 569 -12.80 -14.61 -11.57
CA GLU A 569 -11.70 -13.65 -11.41
C GLU A 569 -10.37 -14.34 -11.72
N PHE A 570 -9.56 -13.75 -12.60
CA PHE A 570 -8.17 -14.13 -12.75
C PHE A 570 -7.38 -13.44 -11.64
N ASN A 571 -6.51 -14.16 -10.96
CA ASN A 571 -5.60 -13.61 -9.98
C ASN A 571 -4.24 -14.32 -10.11
N GLY A 572 -3.23 -13.64 -10.65
CA GLY A 572 -1.95 -14.26 -10.95
C GLY A 572 -0.93 -13.34 -11.61
N LEU A 573 0.29 -13.86 -11.82
CA LEU A 573 1.39 -13.14 -12.47
C LEU A 573 1.32 -13.22 -14.00
N VAL A 574 1.71 -12.14 -14.66
CA VAL A 574 2.13 -12.13 -16.06
C VAL A 574 3.59 -11.67 -16.17
N ASN A 575 4.37 -12.28 -17.05
CA ASN A 575 5.77 -11.89 -17.30
C ASN A 575 5.86 -11.03 -18.56
N ILE A 576 6.67 -9.97 -18.52
CA ILE A 576 6.91 -9.06 -19.64
C ILE A 576 8.34 -9.25 -20.15
N TYR A 577 8.49 -9.37 -21.46
CA TYR A 577 9.78 -9.53 -22.13
C TYR A 577 9.90 -8.55 -23.28
N THR A 578 11.09 -8.01 -23.48
CA THR A 578 11.41 -7.16 -24.62
C THR A 578 12.67 -7.62 -25.34
N ASN A 579 12.69 -7.47 -26.66
CA ASN A 579 13.86 -7.71 -27.49
C ASN A 579 13.98 -6.60 -28.54
N THR A 580 15.20 -6.23 -28.91
CA THR A 580 15.48 -5.13 -29.84
C THR A 580 16.13 -5.58 -31.14
N LYS A 581 16.55 -6.86 -31.21
CA LYS A 581 17.29 -7.43 -32.34
C LYS A 581 16.38 -8.09 -33.37
N ASP A 582 15.47 -8.94 -32.89
CA ASP A 582 14.62 -9.78 -33.70
C ASP A 582 13.37 -10.19 -32.93
N ASN A 583 12.47 -10.87 -33.64
CA ASN A 583 11.23 -11.41 -33.09
C ASN A 583 11.47 -12.75 -32.35
N THR A 584 12.47 -12.81 -31.47
CA THR A 584 12.68 -13.97 -30.57
C THR A 584 12.46 -13.57 -29.12
N LYS A 585 11.64 -14.34 -28.40
CA LYS A 585 11.37 -14.11 -26.98
C LYS A 585 12.64 -14.41 -26.16
N PRO A 586 13.13 -13.48 -25.33
CA PRO A 586 14.23 -13.73 -24.41
C PRO A 586 13.94 -14.86 -23.40
N SER A 587 15.00 -15.44 -22.83
CA SER A 587 14.89 -16.48 -21.79
C SER A 587 14.52 -15.94 -20.41
N SER A 588 14.80 -14.66 -20.14
CA SER A 588 14.50 -13.97 -18.88
C SER A 588 13.54 -12.83 -19.14
N SER A 589 12.54 -12.65 -18.27
CA SER A 589 11.65 -11.51 -18.28
C SER A 589 12.39 -10.24 -17.86
N ASP A 590 11.97 -9.10 -18.40
CA ASP A 590 12.44 -7.79 -17.94
C ASP A 590 11.79 -7.44 -16.59
N PHE A 591 10.51 -7.78 -16.44
CA PHE A 591 9.74 -7.64 -15.20
C PHE A 591 8.46 -8.48 -15.25
N ASP A 592 7.82 -8.69 -14.10
CA ASP A 592 6.51 -9.33 -13.98
C ASP A 592 5.41 -8.32 -13.63
N LEU A 593 4.16 -8.77 -13.60
CA LEU A 593 2.99 -8.02 -13.15
C LEU A 593 1.96 -8.99 -12.57
N TYR A 594 1.72 -8.99 -11.26
CA TYR A 594 0.50 -9.61 -10.73
C TYR A 594 -0.68 -8.80 -11.25
N ILE A 595 -1.78 -9.46 -11.59
CA ILE A 595 -3.01 -8.79 -11.99
C ILE A 595 -4.20 -9.55 -11.42
N THR A 596 -5.17 -8.79 -10.94
CA THR A 596 -6.53 -9.27 -10.70
C THR A 596 -7.41 -8.74 -11.84
N ILE A 597 -8.07 -9.64 -12.57
CA ILE A 597 -9.00 -9.28 -13.65
C ILE A 597 -10.37 -9.87 -13.34
N PRO A 598 -11.44 -9.07 -13.26
CA PRO A 598 -12.78 -9.57 -13.02
C PRO A 598 -13.20 -10.65 -14.02
N ALA A 599 -14.11 -11.53 -13.59
CA ALA A 599 -14.75 -12.51 -14.47
C ALA A 599 -15.40 -11.80 -15.67
N ARG A 600 -15.14 -12.28 -16.89
CA ARG A 600 -15.60 -11.67 -18.16
C ARG A 600 -15.27 -10.17 -18.27
N GLY A 601 -14.29 -9.70 -17.52
CA GLY A 601 -13.94 -8.30 -17.39
C GLY A 601 -12.62 -7.97 -18.06
N SER A 602 -12.22 -6.71 -17.89
CA SER A 602 -10.95 -6.20 -18.35
C SER A 602 -10.32 -5.34 -17.27
N VAL A 603 -8.99 -5.26 -17.32
CA VAL A 603 -8.24 -4.32 -16.51
C VAL A 603 -7.18 -3.64 -17.37
N THR A 604 -7.09 -2.33 -17.26
CA THR A 604 -6.08 -1.56 -17.99
C THR A 604 -4.90 -1.25 -17.08
N ARG A 605 -3.71 -1.46 -17.61
CA ARG A 605 -2.43 -1.22 -16.97
C ARG A 605 -1.59 -0.47 -17.99
N GLN A 606 -0.88 0.54 -17.57
CA GLN A 606 0.20 1.04 -18.42
C GLN A 606 1.44 0.17 -18.14
N ILE A 607 2.44 0.16 -19.00
CA ILE A 607 3.77 -0.45 -18.84
C ILE A 607 4.78 0.51 -19.48
N GLU A 608 6.07 0.39 -19.16
CA GLU A 608 7.13 1.08 -19.90
C GLU A 608 8.04 0.07 -20.60
N LEU A 609 8.24 0.27 -21.91
CA LEU A 609 9.30 -0.43 -22.61
C LEU A 609 10.66 0.19 -22.22
N PRO A 610 11.69 -0.65 -21.97
CA PRO A 610 13.05 -0.17 -21.69
C PRO A 610 13.63 0.67 -22.82
N GLU A 611 14.49 1.62 -22.46
CA GLU A 611 15.22 2.46 -23.42
C GLU A 611 16.08 1.61 -24.38
N THR A 612 16.06 1.97 -25.67
CA THR A 612 16.90 1.33 -26.68
C THR A 612 17.33 2.29 -27.79
N SER A 613 18.51 2.07 -28.35
CA SER A 613 18.98 2.75 -29.57
C SER A 613 18.45 2.11 -30.86
N SER A 614 17.78 0.95 -30.78
CA SER A 614 17.19 0.27 -31.93
C SER A 614 15.94 1.01 -32.42
N SER A 615 15.73 1.07 -33.73
CA SER A 615 14.50 1.58 -34.34
C SER A 615 13.33 0.59 -34.22
N GLN A 616 13.55 -0.57 -33.60
CA GLN A 616 12.53 -1.59 -33.41
C GLN A 616 12.64 -2.23 -32.02
N GLN A 617 11.50 -2.50 -31.41
CA GLN A 617 11.40 -3.23 -30.14
C GLN A 617 10.21 -4.18 -30.21
N TYR A 618 10.39 -5.39 -29.71
CA TYR A 618 9.40 -6.45 -29.69
C TYR A 618 8.97 -6.70 -28.25
N LEU A 619 7.67 -6.87 -28.03
CA LEU A 619 7.07 -7.12 -26.72
C LEU A 619 6.43 -8.50 -26.67
N TRP A 620 6.72 -9.26 -25.61
CA TRP A 620 5.94 -10.41 -25.21
C TRP A 620 5.36 -10.22 -23.82
N ILE A 621 4.15 -10.74 -23.64
CA ILE A 621 3.53 -10.88 -22.32
C ILE A 621 3.09 -12.33 -22.18
N THR A 622 3.44 -13.00 -21.08
CA THR A 622 3.07 -14.40 -20.83
C THR A 622 2.31 -14.57 -19.53
N ASP A 623 1.42 -15.56 -19.49
CA ASP A 623 0.61 -15.94 -18.33
C ASP A 623 1.34 -17.01 -17.50
N VAL A 624 1.80 -16.64 -16.31
CA VAL A 624 2.56 -17.56 -15.44
C VAL A 624 1.69 -18.71 -14.94
N ALA A 625 0.42 -18.44 -14.64
CA ALA A 625 -0.50 -19.45 -14.13
C ALA A 625 -0.78 -20.56 -15.18
N ASN A 626 -0.60 -20.22 -16.46
CA ASN A 626 -0.76 -21.15 -17.58
C ASN A 626 0.59 -21.50 -18.22
N LYS A 627 1.64 -21.76 -17.42
CA LYS A 627 2.93 -22.28 -17.90
C LYS A 627 3.65 -21.35 -18.90
N ASP A 628 3.60 -20.04 -18.64
CA ASP A 628 4.18 -18.98 -19.49
C ASP A 628 3.60 -18.95 -20.92
N GLU A 629 2.32 -19.31 -21.07
CA GLU A 629 1.61 -19.20 -22.34
C GLU A 629 1.52 -17.74 -22.80
N VAL A 630 1.69 -17.54 -24.11
CA VAL A 630 1.92 -16.21 -24.68
C VAL A 630 0.59 -15.48 -24.87
N ILE A 631 0.42 -14.35 -24.18
CA ILE A 631 -0.72 -13.43 -24.29
C ILE A 631 -0.48 -12.43 -25.43
N VAL A 632 0.71 -11.81 -25.45
CA VAL A 632 1.19 -10.93 -26.52
C VAL A 632 2.43 -11.57 -27.11
N ASN A 633 2.42 -11.83 -28.42
CA ASN A 633 3.49 -12.56 -29.08
C ASN A 633 4.31 -11.65 -29.99
N GLY A 634 5.42 -11.13 -29.48
CA GLY A 634 6.42 -10.43 -30.29
C GLY A 634 5.84 -9.23 -31.02
N GLN A 635 4.97 -8.47 -30.36
CA GLN A 635 4.37 -7.29 -30.96
C GLN A 635 5.48 -6.28 -31.25
N GLN A 636 5.68 -5.99 -32.53
CA GLN A 636 6.70 -5.08 -32.99
C GLN A 636 6.24 -3.63 -32.85
N PHE A 637 7.09 -2.82 -32.27
CA PHE A 637 6.98 -1.37 -32.21
C PHE A 637 8.10 -0.76 -33.03
N THR A 638 7.75 0.18 -33.91
CA THR A 638 8.74 1.00 -34.63
C THR A 638 9.02 2.25 -33.83
N LEU A 639 10.27 2.42 -33.44
CA LEU A 639 10.75 3.59 -32.71
C LEU A 639 11.38 4.55 -33.71
N THR A 640 11.03 5.82 -33.58
CA THR A 640 11.58 6.89 -34.42
C THR A 640 12.68 7.62 -33.69
N THR A 641 13.73 8.05 -34.41
CA THR A 641 14.68 8.99 -33.84
C THR A 641 14.02 10.36 -33.77
N ALA A 642 13.78 10.85 -32.55
CA ALA A 642 13.28 12.20 -32.36
C ALA A 642 14.30 13.22 -32.87
N ALA A 643 13.82 14.36 -33.40
CA ALA A 643 14.68 15.52 -33.61
C ALA A 643 15.30 15.93 -32.26
N ALA A 644 16.52 16.46 -32.26
CA ALA A 644 17.17 16.90 -31.04
C ALA A 644 16.25 17.85 -30.25
N PRO A 645 16.07 17.63 -28.94
CA PRO A 645 15.26 18.52 -28.14
C PRO A 645 15.88 19.91 -28.10
N ASN A 646 15.04 20.95 -28.03
CA ASN A 646 15.48 22.34 -27.93
C ASN A 646 14.75 23.02 -26.79
N PHE A 647 15.39 23.00 -25.62
CA PHE A 647 14.82 23.50 -24.39
C PHE A 647 15.03 25.01 -24.24
N THR A 648 13.94 25.70 -23.87
CA THR A 648 13.94 27.12 -23.52
C THR A 648 13.21 27.30 -22.21
N VAL A 649 13.84 27.91 -21.22
CA VAL A 649 13.17 28.28 -19.97
C VAL A 649 12.25 29.47 -20.27
N VAL A 650 10.93 29.27 -20.11
CA VAL A 650 9.90 30.24 -20.50
C VAL A 650 9.13 30.86 -19.34
N SER A 651 9.11 30.19 -18.19
CA SER A 651 8.48 30.72 -16.98
C SER A 651 9.21 30.28 -15.73
N SER A 652 9.16 31.13 -14.70
CA SER A 652 9.60 30.82 -13.35
C SER A 652 8.57 31.40 -12.38
N GLU A 653 8.15 30.59 -11.43
CA GLU A 653 7.18 30.96 -10.40
C GLU A 653 7.61 30.42 -9.03
N SER A 654 7.16 31.08 -7.97
CA SER A 654 7.36 30.60 -6.61
C SER A 654 6.07 30.72 -5.81
N ASN A 655 6.00 30.05 -4.65
CA ASN A 655 4.92 30.21 -3.69
C ASN A 655 4.99 31.54 -2.89
N ALA A 656 5.79 32.53 -3.31
CA ALA A 656 5.83 33.84 -2.66
C ALA A 656 4.51 34.61 -2.83
N THR A 657 4.01 35.20 -1.75
CA THR A 657 2.76 35.98 -1.77
C THR A 657 2.94 37.23 -2.64
N PRO A 658 2.16 37.41 -3.72
CA PRO A 658 2.30 38.55 -4.62
C PRO A 658 2.22 39.90 -3.89
N GLY A 659 3.19 40.77 -4.15
CA GLY A 659 3.25 42.12 -3.57
C GLY A 659 3.72 42.19 -2.10
N LYS A 660 3.99 41.06 -1.44
CA LYS A 660 4.60 41.02 -0.11
C LYS A 660 6.10 40.79 -0.19
N PHE A 661 6.82 41.44 0.72
CA PHE A 661 8.27 41.38 0.76
C PHE A 661 8.79 41.25 2.18
N GLY A 662 9.81 40.41 2.37
CA GLY A 662 10.60 40.31 3.59
C GLY A 662 11.96 40.98 3.43
N GLU A 663 12.64 41.22 4.54
CA GLU A 663 14.03 41.67 4.54
C GLU A 663 14.95 40.44 4.68
N GLY A 664 15.65 40.09 3.61
CA GLY A 664 16.60 38.97 3.59
C GLY A 664 17.94 39.36 2.98
N ILE A 665 18.86 38.40 2.88
CA ILE A 665 20.17 38.59 2.26
C ILE A 665 20.14 38.11 0.81
N CYS A 666 20.73 38.91 -0.08
CA CYS A 666 20.98 38.57 -1.48
C CYS A 666 22.39 39.02 -1.84
N TYR A 667 23.31 38.08 -2.14
CA TYR A 667 24.72 38.36 -2.44
C TYR A 667 25.37 39.33 -1.45
N ASN A 668 25.32 38.99 -0.17
CA ASN A 668 25.90 39.74 0.94
C ASN A 668 25.31 41.15 1.15
N ALA A 669 24.16 41.47 0.55
CA ALA A 669 23.42 42.71 0.81
C ALA A 669 22.03 42.41 1.36
N LYS A 670 21.57 43.24 2.29
CA LYS A 670 20.21 43.18 2.81
C LYS A 670 19.25 43.76 1.77
N CYS A 671 18.34 42.93 1.25
CA CYS A 671 17.44 43.25 0.15
C CYS A 671 15.98 43.02 0.54
N LYS A 672 15.09 43.74 -0.15
CA LYS A 672 13.64 43.53 -0.08
C LYS A 672 13.27 42.36 -1.02
N LEU A 673 13.13 41.17 -0.45
CA LEU A 673 12.91 39.91 -1.20
C LEU A 673 11.44 39.49 -1.19
N PRO A 674 10.94 38.77 -2.21
CA PRO A 674 9.61 38.18 -2.20
C PRO A 674 9.38 37.36 -0.94
N LEU A 675 8.22 37.54 -0.29
CA LEU A 675 7.90 36.88 0.97
C LEU A 675 7.16 35.57 0.72
N VAL A 676 7.71 34.47 1.23
CA VAL A 676 7.02 33.18 1.30
C VAL A 676 6.48 33.01 2.72
N GLU A 677 5.15 33.06 2.85
CA GLU A 677 4.42 32.86 4.11
C GLU A 677 4.12 31.36 4.32
N ASP A 678 5.16 30.54 4.22
CA ASP A 678 5.12 29.08 4.29
C ASP A 678 6.38 28.57 5.04
N ASP A 679 6.45 27.29 5.35
CA ASP A 679 7.65 26.66 5.95
C ASP A 679 8.74 26.34 4.94
N LYS A 680 8.43 26.45 3.64
CA LYS A 680 9.30 26.05 2.54
C LYS A 680 9.14 26.97 1.34
N LEU A 681 10.22 27.15 0.60
CA LEU A 681 10.20 27.74 -0.73
C LEU A 681 9.85 26.66 -1.75
N VAL A 682 8.80 26.88 -2.54
CA VAL A 682 8.50 26.09 -3.74
C VAL A 682 8.82 26.96 -4.95
N VAL A 683 9.65 26.47 -5.86
CA VAL A 683 9.93 27.09 -7.15
C VAL A 683 9.53 26.16 -8.27
N ARG A 684 8.94 26.71 -9.33
CA ARG A 684 8.52 25.95 -10.49
C ARG A 684 8.97 26.66 -11.75
N PHE A 685 9.58 25.89 -12.65
CA PHE A 685 10.10 26.37 -13.92
C PHE A 685 9.38 25.68 -15.06
N GLY A 686 8.92 26.47 -16.02
CA GLY A 686 8.36 25.97 -17.27
C GLY A 686 9.45 25.95 -18.34
N VAL A 687 9.70 24.77 -18.89
CA VAL A 687 10.66 24.58 -19.99
C VAL A 687 9.90 24.19 -21.24
N ARG A 688 9.92 25.07 -22.23
CA ARG A 688 9.37 24.80 -23.55
C ARG A 688 10.37 24.01 -24.39
N ASN A 689 9.94 22.91 -24.98
CA ASN A 689 10.73 22.15 -25.93
C ASN A 689 10.21 22.36 -27.35
N THR A 690 10.90 23.16 -28.16
CA THR A 690 10.52 23.40 -29.57
C THR A 690 11.07 22.36 -30.55
N GLY A 691 11.96 21.48 -30.08
CA GLY A 691 12.51 20.37 -30.84
C GLY A 691 11.64 19.12 -30.76
N GLY A 692 12.26 17.96 -31.00
CA GLY A 692 11.61 16.66 -30.81
C GLY A 692 11.49 16.29 -29.32
N PRO A 693 10.64 15.32 -28.97
CA PRO A 693 10.56 14.82 -27.61
C PRO A 693 11.92 14.25 -27.16
N GLY A 694 12.20 14.37 -25.86
CA GLY A 694 13.49 13.97 -25.31
C GLY A 694 13.51 14.07 -23.80
N TYR A 695 14.68 13.84 -23.22
CA TYR A 695 14.91 14.06 -21.80
C TYR A 695 15.41 15.48 -21.55
N LEU A 696 14.70 16.21 -20.70
CA LEU A 696 15.17 17.44 -20.09
C LEU A 696 16.07 17.04 -18.93
N ASP A 697 17.38 17.16 -19.10
CA ASP A 697 18.37 16.97 -18.05
C ASP A 697 18.67 18.32 -17.40
N TYR A 698 18.37 18.43 -16.10
CA TYR A 698 18.42 19.69 -15.38
C TYR A 698 18.90 19.50 -13.96
N CYS A 699 19.25 20.59 -13.30
CA CYS A 699 19.43 20.56 -11.87
C CYS A 699 18.82 21.80 -11.21
N PHE A 700 18.40 21.62 -9.97
CA PHE A 700 18.19 22.71 -9.04
C PHE A 700 19.46 22.91 -8.21
N VAL A 701 19.81 24.16 -7.98
CA VAL A 701 20.96 24.51 -7.13
C VAL A 701 20.47 25.50 -6.06
N PRO A 702 19.96 25.01 -4.92
CA PRO A 702 19.63 25.85 -3.79
C PRO A 702 20.91 26.38 -3.14
N TYR A 703 20.87 27.64 -2.76
CA TYR A 703 21.92 28.35 -2.04
C TYR A 703 21.37 29.00 -0.80
N ASN A 704 22.17 28.91 0.24
CA ASN A 704 22.13 29.81 1.36
C ASN A 704 22.61 31.18 0.90
N ALA A 705 21.70 32.15 0.78
CA ALA A 705 22.04 33.46 0.22
C ALA A 705 22.96 34.29 1.15
N GLU A 706 23.16 33.85 2.40
CA GLU A 706 24.08 34.47 3.37
C GLU A 706 25.50 33.94 3.22
N THR A 707 25.67 32.63 3.04
CA THR A 707 27.00 31.98 2.99
C THR A 707 27.46 31.64 1.57
N ASN A 708 26.57 31.74 0.58
CA ASN A 708 26.74 31.26 -0.80
C ASN A 708 27.12 29.76 -0.88
N LYS A 709 26.80 28.97 0.14
CA LYS A 709 26.90 27.51 0.11
C LYS A 709 25.62 26.91 -0.44
N GLY A 710 25.75 25.88 -1.26
CA GLY A 710 24.63 25.17 -1.90
C GLY A 710 25.03 23.77 -2.30
N TRP A 711 24.08 22.99 -2.81
CA TRP A 711 24.32 21.66 -3.37
C TRP A 711 23.65 21.54 -4.74
N ILE A 712 24.06 20.54 -5.51
CA ILE A 712 23.52 20.28 -6.84
C ILE A 712 22.50 19.17 -6.72
N GLU A 713 21.34 19.41 -7.32
CA GLU A 713 20.27 18.44 -7.36
C GLU A 713 19.91 18.05 -8.79
N PRO A 714 20.51 16.97 -9.33
CA PRO A 714 20.33 16.60 -10.72
C PRO A 714 19.06 15.79 -10.96
N ASN A 715 18.36 16.12 -12.03
CA ASN A 715 17.04 15.63 -12.41
C ASN A 715 16.91 15.42 -13.93
N ARG A 716 15.93 14.61 -14.34
CA ARG A 716 15.67 14.19 -15.71
C ARG A 716 14.17 13.98 -15.92
N ALA A 717 13.54 14.87 -16.68
CA ALA A 717 12.12 14.74 -17.01
C ALA A 717 11.92 14.36 -18.47
N ARG A 718 10.95 13.48 -18.78
CA ARG A 718 10.49 13.28 -20.16
C ARG A 718 9.77 14.56 -20.59
N ALA A 719 10.25 15.18 -21.65
CA ALA A 719 9.70 16.42 -22.19
C ALA A 719 9.11 16.15 -23.57
N ALA A 720 7.80 16.39 -23.70
CA ALA A 720 7.14 16.39 -25.02
C ALA A 720 7.76 17.48 -25.92
N GLY A 721 7.85 17.21 -27.23
CA GLY A 721 8.37 18.16 -28.22
C GLY A 721 7.33 19.17 -28.69
N ASN A 722 7.57 19.76 -29.86
CA ASN A 722 6.59 20.57 -30.62
C ASN A 722 6.01 21.78 -29.87
N GLY A 723 6.80 22.39 -28.99
CA GLY A 723 6.43 23.58 -28.23
C GLY A 723 5.71 23.29 -26.91
N ALA A 724 5.57 22.02 -26.53
CA ALA A 724 5.03 21.64 -25.21
C ALA A 724 5.90 22.21 -24.09
N ILE A 725 5.26 22.56 -22.97
CA ILE A 725 5.94 23.06 -21.77
C ILE A 725 5.94 21.95 -20.74
N THR A 726 7.14 21.54 -20.34
CA THR A 726 7.35 20.65 -19.21
C THR A 726 7.58 21.52 -17.98
N TYR A 727 6.74 21.33 -16.95
CA TYR A 727 6.90 22.02 -15.69
C TYR A 727 7.68 21.14 -14.72
N VAL A 728 8.73 21.70 -14.15
CA VAL A 728 9.55 21.05 -13.14
C VAL A 728 9.54 21.91 -11.88
N GLU A 729 9.42 21.27 -10.73
CA GLU A 729 9.23 21.94 -9.45
C GLU A 729 10.30 21.50 -8.44
N TYR A 730 10.71 22.41 -7.57
CA TYR A 730 11.63 22.16 -6.47
C TYR A 730 11.10 22.77 -5.20
N THR A 731 11.15 22.01 -4.11
CA THR A 731 10.85 22.51 -2.77
C THR A 731 12.11 22.48 -1.92
N VAL A 732 12.30 23.50 -1.08
CA VAL A 732 13.40 23.55 -0.12
C VAL A 732 13.04 24.38 1.10
N THR A 733 13.44 23.95 2.29
CA THR A 733 13.19 24.61 3.57
C THR A 733 14.36 25.48 4.01
N PRO A 734 14.12 26.47 4.90
CA PRO A 734 15.20 27.23 5.54
C PRO A 734 16.20 26.36 6.30
N ASP A 735 15.74 25.27 6.92
CA ASP A 735 16.56 24.38 7.73
C ASP A 735 17.53 23.56 6.86
N GLU A 736 17.06 23.05 5.72
CA GLU A 736 17.91 22.34 4.74
C GLU A 736 19.01 23.24 4.18
N VAL A 737 18.71 24.52 3.98
CA VAL A 737 19.65 25.52 3.43
C VAL A 737 20.51 26.17 4.52
N GLY A 738 20.04 26.16 5.76
CA GLY A 738 20.60 26.93 6.87
C GLY A 738 20.41 28.45 6.74
N SER A 739 19.38 28.92 6.01
CA SER A 739 19.01 30.33 5.91
C SER A 739 17.56 30.51 5.48
N HIS A 740 16.90 31.54 6.03
CA HIS A 740 15.60 32.01 5.57
C HIS A 740 15.66 32.76 4.23
N SER A 741 16.85 33.17 3.78
CA SER A 741 17.07 33.77 2.47
C SER A 741 17.57 32.70 1.50
N ILE A 742 16.65 32.16 0.70
CA ILE A 742 16.94 31.01 -0.16
C ILE A 742 16.96 31.45 -1.61
N LEU A 743 18.05 31.16 -2.31
CA LEU A 743 18.23 31.38 -3.75
C LEU A 743 18.30 30.03 -4.46
N VAL A 744 17.42 29.77 -5.42
CA VAL A 744 17.44 28.53 -6.22
C VAL A 744 17.74 28.86 -7.67
N TYR A 745 18.82 28.28 -8.19
CA TYR A 745 19.10 28.28 -9.62
C TYR A 745 18.50 27.05 -10.30
N PHE A 746 18.07 27.24 -11.54
CA PHE A 746 17.63 26.21 -12.45
C PHE A 746 18.56 26.17 -13.66
N ASN A 747 19.26 25.05 -13.84
CA ASN A 747 20.34 24.88 -14.81
C ASN A 747 20.19 23.59 -15.60
N SER A 748 20.81 23.50 -16.77
CA SER A 748 20.97 22.22 -17.47
C SER A 748 22.04 21.38 -16.78
N TYR A 749 21.87 20.06 -16.78
CA TYR A 749 22.80 19.13 -16.14
C TYR A 749 23.29 18.08 -17.14
N ASP A 750 24.57 17.73 -17.09
CA ASP A 750 25.16 16.64 -17.87
C ASP A 750 25.52 15.48 -16.94
N PHE A 751 24.77 14.38 -17.07
CA PHE A 751 24.97 13.16 -16.27
C PHE A 751 26.30 12.45 -16.52
N THR A 752 26.92 12.66 -17.68
CA THR A 752 28.20 12.04 -18.05
C THR A 752 29.36 12.75 -17.37
N THR A 753 29.40 14.08 -17.47
CA THR A 753 30.48 14.89 -16.90
C THR A 753 30.23 15.29 -15.45
N LYS A 754 28.99 15.11 -14.96
CA LYS A 754 28.48 15.57 -13.66
C LYS A 754 28.59 17.08 -13.47
N GLN A 755 28.55 17.83 -14.58
CA GLN A 755 28.62 19.29 -14.59
C GLN A 755 27.25 19.90 -14.89
N TYR A 756 27.06 21.16 -14.48
CA TYR A 756 25.88 21.95 -14.83
C TYR A 756 26.29 23.25 -15.50
N SER A 757 25.39 23.78 -16.30
CA SER A 757 25.54 25.06 -17.01
C SER A 757 24.18 25.75 -17.13
N GLU A 758 24.19 27.04 -17.41
CA GLU A 758 22.95 27.75 -17.73
C GLU A 758 22.34 27.17 -19.02
N PHE A 759 21.01 27.10 -19.06
CA PHE A 759 20.31 26.73 -20.28
C PHE A 759 20.70 27.69 -21.41
N ALA A 760 20.99 27.13 -22.59
CA ALA A 760 21.37 27.92 -23.76
C ALA A 760 20.31 28.98 -24.12
N ASN A 761 19.04 28.71 -23.84
CA ASN A 761 17.91 29.60 -24.09
C ASN A 761 17.08 29.84 -22.81
N CYS A 762 16.91 31.11 -22.45
CA CYS A 762 16.02 31.55 -21.37
C CYS A 762 15.35 32.85 -21.81
N THR A 763 14.01 32.88 -21.86
CA THR A 763 13.26 34.10 -22.23
C THR A 763 13.03 35.01 -21.03
N ILE A 764 13.33 34.54 -19.82
CA ILE A 764 13.14 35.28 -18.60
C ILE A 764 14.32 36.23 -18.44
N GLY A 765 14.03 37.54 -18.48
CA GLY A 765 15.04 38.57 -18.27
C GLY A 765 15.56 38.58 -16.82
N SER A 766 16.73 39.17 -16.62
CA SER A 766 17.22 39.46 -15.27
C SER A 766 16.26 40.42 -14.55
N HIS A 767 16.00 40.15 -13.29
CA HIS A 767 15.19 40.99 -12.42
C HIS A 767 16.05 41.49 -11.25
N TYR A 768 15.58 42.51 -10.53
CA TYR A 768 16.36 43.11 -9.44
C TYR A 768 15.55 43.25 -8.16
N TYR A 769 16.27 43.30 -7.04
CA TYR A 769 15.74 43.59 -5.72
C TYR A 769 16.48 44.77 -5.10
N ASP A 770 15.72 45.69 -4.51
CA ASP A 770 16.26 46.91 -3.89
C ASP A 770 16.97 46.59 -2.56
N ILE A 771 18.09 47.27 -2.31
CA ILE A 771 18.85 47.17 -1.07
C ILE A 771 18.15 47.99 0.02
N VAL A 772 17.97 47.41 1.21
CA VAL A 772 17.20 48.02 2.32
C VAL A 772 17.95 49.20 2.95
N THR A 773 19.28 49.16 3.02
CA THR A 773 20.10 50.12 3.76
C THR A 773 20.82 51.17 2.89
N GLY A 774 20.39 51.40 1.64
CA GLY A 774 21.01 52.40 0.77
C GLY A 774 20.40 52.51 -0.63
N SER A 775 21.01 53.29 -1.52
CA SER A 775 20.63 53.37 -2.94
C SER A 775 21.38 52.31 -3.76
N GLY A 776 20.70 51.23 -4.15
CA GLY A 776 21.29 50.18 -4.99
C GLY A 776 20.36 49.01 -5.25
N ARG A 777 20.73 48.16 -6.21
CA ARG A 777 19.94 47.01 -6.68
C ARG A 777 20.84 45.77 -6.79
N LYS A 778 20.31 44.62 -6.43
CA LYS A 778 20.92 43.30 -6.70
C LYS A 778 20.18 42.63 -7.83
N TRP A 779 20.90 42.24 -8.87
CA TRP A 779 20.35 41.59 -10.06
C TRP A 779 20.42 40.07 -9.91
N ILE A 780 19.33 39.41 -10.27
CA ILE A 780 19.16 37.96 -10.30
C ILE A 780 18.80 37.58 -11.74
N LYS A 781 19.42 36.52 -12.25
CA LYS A 781 19.16 36.01 -13.59
C LYS A 781 17.76 35.39 -13.67
N GLY A 782 17.18 35.34 -14.86
CA GLY A 782 15.83 34.80 -15.05
C GLY A 782 15.69 33.29 -14.74
N ASN A 783 16.78 32.54 -14.76
CA ASN A 783 16.83 31.13 -14.36
C ASN A 783 17.03 30.93 -12.85
N ALA A 784 16.86 31.98 -12.05
CA ALA A 784 17.00 31.91 -10.61
C ALA A 784 15.83 32.61 -9.92
N LEU A 785 15.43 32.07 -8.77
CA LEU A 785 14.41 32.67 -7.91
C LEU A 785 14.98 32.80 -6.50
N ILE A 786 14.73 33.93 -5.87
CA ILE A 786 15.11 34.20 -4.48
C ILE A 786 13.88 34.61 -3.68
N ALA A 787 13.76 34.11 -2.46
CA ALA A 787 12.72 34.51 -1.55
C ALA A 787 13.22 34.56 -0.10
N TYR A 788 12.55 35.37 0.71
CA TYR A 788 12.64 35.27 2.15
C TYR A 788 11.48 34.41 2.66
N VAL A 789 11.80 33.24 3.20
CA VAL A 789 10.84 32.28 3.73
C VAL A 789 10.68 32.56 5.22
N THR A 790 9.48 32.93 5.66
CA THR A 790 9.27 33.31 7.06
C THR A 790 9.41 32.14 8.02
N GLY A 791 9.25 30.90 7.53
CA GLY A 791 8.84 29.78 8.37
C GLY A 791 7.38 29.97 8.82
N VAL A 792 6.76 28.95 9.41
CA VAL A 792 5.45 29.14 10.04
C VAL A 792 5.62 30.06 11.25
N PRO A 793 4.88 31.19 11.35
CA PRO A 793 4.85 31.95 12.59
C PRO A 793 4.23 31.09 13.69
N SER A 794 4.93 30.91 14.81
CA SER A 794 4.40 30.25 16.02
C SER A 794 3.32 31.07 16.76
N SER A 795 2.64 32.01 16.09
CA SER A 795 1.68 32.94 16.72
C SER A 795 0.36 33.00 15.97
N ILE A 796 -0.69 32.48 16.62
CA ILE A 796 -2.08 32.63 16.18
C ILE A 796 -2.43 34.12 16.23
N SER A 797 -2.75 34.73 15.09
CA SER A 797 -3.01 36.17 14.95
C SER A 797 -4.45 36.57 15.30
N SER A 798 -5.39 35.63 15.18
CA SER A 798 -6.78 35.79 15.60
C SER A 798 -7.44 34.42 15.83
N VAL A 799 -8.36 34.33 16.79
CA VAL A 799 -9.17 33.13 17.07
C VAL A 799 -10.63 33.51 17.16
N LYS A 800 -11.50 32.69 16.55
CA LYS A 800 -12.93 32.67 16.82
C LYS A 800 -13.30 31.34 17.47
N THR A 801 -13.93 31.35 18.64
CA THR A 801 -14.42 30.13 19.30
C THR A 801 -15.85 29.81 18.89
N ASP A 802 -16.26 28.55 19.03
CA ASP A 802 -17.64 28.11 18.84
C ASP A 802 -18.62 28.80 19.81
N ALA A 803 -18.11 29.33 20.92
CA ALA A 803 -18.82 30.18 21.87
C ALA A 803 -18.99 31.65 21.41
N GLY A 804 -18.73 31.94 20.13
CA GLY A 804 -19.00 33.25 19.51
C GLY A 804 -18.08 34.38 19.99
N THR A 805 -16.86 34.06 20.43
CA THR A 805 -15.87 35.07 20.86
C THR A 805 -14.73 35.15 19.87
N TYR A 806 -14.49 36.36 19.37
CA TYR A 806 -13.45 36.70 18.43
C TYR A 806 -12.40 37.57 19.11
N VAL A 807 -11.15 37.12 19.10
CA VAL A 807 -10.02 37.87 19.67
C VAL A 807 -8.91 37.99 18.64
N ARG A 808 -8.40 39.20 18.43
CA ARG A 808 -7.29 39.51 17.52
C ARG A 808 -6.20 40.28 18.27
N GLY A 809 -4.96 39.84 18.15
CA GLY A 809 -3.80 40.55 18.67
C GLY A 809 -3.32 41.60 17.67
N GLU A 810 -3.10 42.83 18.13
CA GLU A 810 -2.56 43.93 17.33
C GLU A 810 -1.29 44.51 17.98
N LYS A 811 -0.64 45.45 17.30
CA LYS A 811 0.52 46.14 17.86
C LYS A 811 0.08 47.00 19.03
N GLY A 812 0.50 46.65 20.25
CA GLY A 812 0.16 47.34 21.48
C GLY A 812 -1.32 47.26 21.91
N ALA A 813 -2.10 46.33 21.36
CA ALA A 813 -3.51 46.15 21.74
C ALA A 813 -4.05 44.73 21.47
N VAL A 814 -5.20 44.42 22.05
CA VAL A 814 -6.05 43.29 21.68
C VAL A 814 -7.44 43.81 21.28
N VAL A 815 -8.01 43.27 20.21
CA VAL A 815 -9.37 43.57 19.76
C VAL A 815 -10.25 42.37 20.10
N ILE A 816 -11.38 42.64 20.76
CA ILE A 816 -12.30 41.61 21.25
C ILE A 816 -13.70 41.91 20.73
N LYS A 817 -14.39 40.89 20.23
CA LYS A 817 -15.80 40.94 19.82
C LYS A 817 -16.52 39.67 20.27
N THR A 818 -17.75 39.82 20.73
CA THR A 818 -18.55 38.70 21.23
C THR A 818 -19.93 38.70 20.59
N ASP A 819 -20.50 37.53 20.38
CA ASP A 819 -21.85 37.36 19.81
C ASP A 819 -22.95 37.55 20.87
N ALA A 820 -22.60 37.73 22.15
CA ALA A 820 -23.49 38.04 23.27
C ALA A 820 -22.88 39.10 24.22
N ASP A 821 -23.74 39.76 25.00
CA ASP A 821 -23.33 40.72 26.02
C ASP A 821 -22.59 39.98 27.15
N LYS A 822 -21.30 40.28 27.34
CA LYS A 822 -20.51 39.63 28.41
C LYS A 822 -19.34 40.47 28.92
N ARG A 823 -18.87 40.10 30.11
CA ARG A 823 -17.61 40.61 30.66
C ARG A 823 -16.49 39.65 30.35
N VAL A 824 -15.41 40.17 29.76
CA VAL A 824 -14.23 39.40 29.43
C VAL A 824 -13.04 39.93 30.22
N GLY A 825 -12.44 39.04 31.01
CA GLY A 825 -11.16 39.30 31.67
C GLY A 825 -10.00 39.06 30.70
N ILE A 826 -9.01 39.95 30.76
CA ILE A 826 -7.75 39.84 30.03
C ILE A 826 -6.67 39.60 31.07
N TYR A 827 -5.99 38.46 30.99
CA TYR A 827 -4.97 38.04 31.93
C TYR A 827 -3.62 37.98 31.22
N HIS A 828 -2.56 38.48 31.84
CA HIS A 828 -1.22 38.16 31.39
C HIS A 828 -0.94 36.66 31.62
N ILE A 829 -0.07 36.04 30.82
CA ILE A 829 0.25 34.60 30.92
C ILE A 829 0.73 34.18 32.33
N GLY A 830 1.29 35.11 33.10
CA GLY A 830 1.64 34.91 34.51
C GLY A 830 0.45 34.86 35.48
N GLY A 831 -0.79 34.80 34.98
CA GLY A 831 -2.02 34.70 35.77
C GLY A 831 -2.57 36.03 36.29
N GLN A 832 -1.85 37.14 36.13
CA GLN A 832 -2.29 38.45 36.59
C GLN A 832 -3.36 39.05 35.67
N LYS A 833 -4.52 39.40 36.23
CA LYS A 833 -5.57 40.13 35.50
C LYS A 833 -5.08 41.53 35.14
N THR A 834 -4.96 41.80 33.84
CA THR A 834 -4.46 43.07 33.29
C THR A 834 -5.59 44.05 33.00
N ALA A 835 -6.74 43.56 32.53
CA ALA A 835 -7.92 44.38 32.26
C ALA A 835 -9.22 43.55 32.34
N GLU A 836 -10.35 44.23 32.40
CA GLU A 836 -11.69 43.67 32.19
C GLU A 836 -12.48 44.61 31.30
N VAL A 837 -13.17 44.05 30.30
CA VAL A 837 -14.03 44.80 29.39
C VAL A 837 -15.46 44.27 29.42
N ARG A 838 -16.42 45.19 29.34
CA ARG A 838 -17.84 44.90 29.11
C ARG A 838 -18.11 45.06 27.62
N LEU A 839 -18.39 43.94 26.96
CA LEU A 839 -18.63 43.87 25.53
C LEU A 839 -20.14 43.76 25.28
N THR A 840 -20.64 44.57 24.36
CA THR A 840 -21.99 44.45 23.81
C THR A 840 -21.94 43.53 22.59
N ALA A 841 -22.93 42.66 22.42
CA ALA A 841 -23.03 41.73 21.30
C ALA A 841 -22.80 42.44 19.95
N GLY A 842 -21.88 41.90 19.15
CA GLY A 842 -21.55 42.41 17.82
C GLY A 842 -20.59 43.61 17.78
N GLN A 843 -20.30 44.26 18.90
CA GLN A 843 -19.42 45.43 18.97
C GLN A 843 -17.95 45.03 19.22
N GLU A 844 -17.03 45.59 18.43
CA GLU A 844 -15.59 45.44 18.67
C GLU A 844 -15.12 46.41 19.77
N GLN A 845 -14.26 45.92 20.65
CA GLN A 845 -13.57 46.75 21.63
C GLN A 845 -12.07 46.48 21.59
N THR A 846 -11.30 47.57 21.44
CA THR A 846 -9.85 47.54 21.47
C THR A 846 -9.34 47.87 22.86
N VAL A 847 -8.46 47.04 23.39
CA VAL A 847 -7.82 47.24 24.69
C VAL A 847 -6.32 47.38 24.49
N ALA A 848 -5.79 48.55 24.83
CA ALA A 848 -4.36 48.81 24.77
C ALA A 848 -3.62 47.97 25.82
N LEU A 849 -2.60 47.24 25.38
CA LEU A 849 -1.81 46.31 26.20
C LEU A 849 -0.35 46.41 25.80
N ARG A 850 0.57 46.17 26.74
CA ARG A 850 2.00 46.09 26.41
C ARG A 850 2.27 44.82 25.60
N PRO A 851 3.31 44.80 24.73
CA PRO A 851 3.72 43.58 24.05
C PRO A 851 3.92 42.44 25.04
N GLY A 852 3.35 41.28 24.74
CA GLY A 852 3.30 40.18 25.68
C GLY A 852 2.21 39.16 25.34
N LEU A 853 2.13 38.11 26.14
CA LEU A 853 1.20 37.00 25.96
C LEU A 853 0.07 37.09 26.96
N TYR A 854 -1.16 37.06 26.46
CA TYR A 854 -2.38 37.25 27.24
C TYR A 854 -3.36 36.11 27.02
N ILE A 855 -4.22 35.87 28.00
CA ILE A 855 -5.37 34.98 27.94
C ILE A 855 -6.62 35.86 28.01
N VAL A 856 -7.43 35.80 26.97
CA VAL A 856 -8.69 36.56 26.83
C VAL A 856 -9.80 35.56 26.63
N ASP A 857 -10.69 35.41 27.61
CA ASP A 857 -11.79 34.43 27.52
C ASP A 857 -11.32 32.98 27.24
N GLY A 858 -10.17 32.59 27.83
CA GLY A 858 -9.54 31.28 27.57
C GLY A 858 -8.69 31.21 26.31
N ILE A 859 -8.67 32.26 25.48
CA ILE A 859 -7.92 32.33 24.23
C ILE A 859 -6.54 32.93 24.48
N LYS A 860 -5.48 32.19 24.15
CA LYS A 860 -4.09 32.65 24.22
C LYS A 860 -3.76 33.55 23.03
N MET A 861 -3.43 34.81 23.29
CA MET A 861 -3.17 35.84 22.28
C MET A 861 -1.87 36.59 22.54
N MET A 862 -1.08 36.80 21.50
CA MET A 862 0.10 37.65 21.54
C MET A 862 -0.26 39.09 21.14
N VAL A 863 0.09 40.05 21.98
CA VAL A 863 0.09 41.49 21.66
C VAL A 863 1.49 41.84 21.17
N ARG A 864 1.59 42.46 19.98
CA ARG A 864 2.88 42.72 19.30
C ARG A 864 3.49 44.08 19.65
#